data_AF-U5H8X0-F1
#
_entry.id   AF-U5H8X0-F1
#
_cell.length_a   1.000
_cell.length_b   1.000
_cell.length_c   1.000
_cell.angle_alpha   90.00
_cell.angle_beta   90.00
_cell.angle_gamma   90.00
#
_symmetry.space_group_name_H-M   'P 1'
#
loop_
_entity.id
_entity.type
_entity.pdbx_description
1 polymer ?
#
loop_
_entity_poly.entity_id
_entity_poly.type
_entity_poly.pdbx_seq_one_letter_code
_entity_poly.pdbx_strand_id
1 'polypeptide(L)'
;MSTSEATPPSASGSTFKRRRLSPPPNANKPLYSLDDDEDSHDPLSSSSLYVPVKKRREALLSKLATKQLGVAASVLEKQQMVEKELQEEQEREQREGKKQRGNAQTLLIEAQEVKRLKAMQDAVKTDADKRKEEEDAILAAQAARQKALAGAEEIAQGIVYTERLKTTWTAPKFIRERSEEENDKIRDQFHILVAGDEVPPPIPNFRASLSQSRAISRKAFAELIHLPPSQDMKLPKPLLDHLKKKKILAPTPIQLQGIPVAFSGRDMIGIAFTGSGKTLAFSLPLLMFALEEEKRMPFIQGEGPVGIIVCPSRELARQTFDGLAEMAQLMAQGGYPEVRALLCIGGINMSEQGHIMSRGFHMVVATPGRLQDMLEKRKFGLAGCKFLCLDEADRMIDMGFEDDVRNIMSFFKHQRQTLLFSATMPKRIQDFAQQALVQPIVVNVGRAGAASMDIIQEVEYVKQEAKMVYLLECLQKTAPPTIIFSDNKNEVDDIQEYLLLKGVEAVAIHGSKTQEEREYAIKSFKTGKKDVMVASGVASKGLDFSEIQHVINFTMPKEIEDYVHQIGRTGRSGKTGIATTFVNMQTAEQTLLDLKYLLMEAKQKIPPFLLSIEDPNAGNTSGCANCGGLGHSIANCPKLEENQRRTVAGHVGGRDTGGY
;
A
#
# COMPACT_ATOMS: atom_id res chain seq x y z
N MET A 1 -16.33 -18.27 66.12
CA MET A 1 -17.43 -17.30 65.90
C MET A 1 -18.01 -17.62 64.53
N SER A 2 -19.09 -18.40 64.41
CA SER A 2 -20.52 -18.05 64.69
C SER A 2 -21.05 -17.01 63.69
N THR A 3 -22.07 -17.26 62.85
CA THR A 3 -23.07 -18.36 62.70
C THR A 3 -23.13 -18.81 61.22
N SER A 4 -23.54 -20.03 60.79
CA SER A 4 -24.87 -20.70 60.86
C SER A 4 -26.02 -19.87 60.22
N GLU A 5 -26.96 -20.40 59.41
CA GLU A 5 -27.30 -21.82 59.14
C GLU A 5 -28.16 -22.07 57.85
N ALA A 6 -28.19 -23.33 57.40
CA ALA A 6 -29.29 -24.11 56.76
C ALA A 6 -30.06 -23.70 55.46
N THR A 7 -30.11 -24.67 54.54
CA THR A 7 -31.12 -24.94 53.48
C THR A 7 -32.34 -25.73 54.05
N PRO A 8 -33.33 -26.29 53.29
CA PRO A 8 -33.76 -26.18 51.87
C PRO A 8 -35.22 -25.59 51.86
N PRO A 9 -36.31 -26.05 51.18
CA PRO A 9 -36.55 -26.97 50.04
C PRO A 9 -37.54 -26.43 48.96
N SER A 10 -38.20 -27.33 48.21
CA SER A 10 -39.12 -27.08 47.08
C SER A 10 -40.63 -27.15 47.43
N ALA A 11 -41.49 -26.55 46.60
CA ALA A 11 -42.94 -26.81 46.56
C ALA A 11 -43.48 -26.97 45.12
N SER A 12 -44.56 -27.74 44.92
CA SER A 12 -45.15 -28.04 43.61
C SER A 12 -46.68 -27.93 43.62
N GLY A 13 -47.29 -27.56 42.48
CA GLY A 13 -48.71 -27.16 42.42
C GLY A 13 -49.41 -27.36 41.07
N SER A 14 -49.95 -28.57 40.88
CA SER A 14 -51.08 -28.98 40.02
C SER A 14 -51.84 -27.95 39.14
N THR A 15 -51.65 -28.09 37.82
CA THR A 15 -52.70 -28.41 36.81
C THR A 15 -54.18 -28.06 37.04
N PHE A 16 -54.84 -27.46 36.03
CA PHE A 16 -56.12 -27.97 35.46
C PHE A 16 -56.31 -27.52 33.99
N LYS A 17 -57.32 -28.04 33.26
CA LYS A 17 -57.46 -27.95 31.78
C LYS A 17 -58.80 -27.35 31.31
N ARG A 18 -58.82 -26.93 30.03
CA ARG A 18 -59.96 -26.70 29.10
C ARG A 18 -60.77 -25.39 29.23
N ARG A 19 -60.77 -24.62 28.13
CA ARG A 19 -61.86 -24.71 27.12
C ARG A 19 -61.35 -24.36 25.72
N ARG A 20 -62.00 -24.93 24.67
CA ARG A 20 -61.89 -24.49 23.26
C ARG A 20 -63.07 -23.57 22.95
N LEU A 21 -62.89 -22.65 22.00
CA LEU A 21 -63.80 -22.42 20.86
C LEU A 21 -63.03 -21.65 19.76
N SER A 22 -63.56 -21.63 18.54
CA SER A 22 -62.90 -21.15 17.29
C SER A 22 -63.96 -21.01 16.18
N PRO A 23 -63.59 -20.66 14.93
CA PRO A 23 -62.98 -19.45 14.37
C PRO A 23 -64.09 -18.72 13.54
N PRO A 24 -63.96 -18.18 12.30
CA PRO A 24 -62.84 -17.71 11.44
C PRO A 24 -63.09 -16.23 10.99
N PRO A 25 -62.58 -15.70 9.84
CA PRO A 25 -61.44 -16.05 8.96
C PRO A 25 -60.42 -14.87 8.99
N ASN A 26 -59.62 -14.41 8.00
CA ASN A 26 -58.87 -14.90 6.81
C ASN A 26 -57.77 -13.83 6.55
N ALA A 27 -56.65 -14.02 5.83
CA ALA A 27 -55.88 -15.20 5.41
C ALA A 27 -54.40 -14.74 5.22
N ASN A 28 -53.44 -15.65 5.32
CA ASN A 28 -52.00 -15.34 5.20
C ASN A 28 -51.44 -15.63 3.80
N LYS A 29 -50.27 -15.03 3.48
CA LYS A 29 -49.36 -15.51 2.41
C LYS A 29 -48.95 -16.98 2.71
N PRO A 30 -48.59 -17.79 1.70
CA PRO A 30 -47.13 -18.00 1.48
C PRO A 30 -46.69 -18.39 0.04
N LEU A 31 -45.36 -18.32 -0.16
CA LEU A 31 -44.46 -19.14 -1.02
C LEU A 31 -44.71 -19.39 -2.53
N TYR A 32 -43.58 -19.71 -3.19
CA TYR A 32 -43.47 -20.29 -4.53
C TYR A 32 -43.76 -21.81 -4.51
N SER A 33 -44.31 -22.32 -5.61
CA SER A 33 -43.87 -23.58 -6.24
C SER A 33 -44.07 -23.48 -7.77
N LEU A 34 -43.63 -24.49 -8.51
CA LEU A 34 -43.56 -24.51 -9.98
C LEU A 34 -44.54 -25.52 -10.60
N ASP A 35 -44.79 -25.29 -11.89
CA ASP A 35 -45.21 -26.19 -12.98
C ASP A 35 -46.53 -26.99 -12.91
N ASP A 36 -47.26 -26.91 -14.04
CA ASP A 36 -48.24 -27.84 -14.65
C ASP A 36 -49.47 -28.30 -13.81
N ASP A 37 -50.63 -28.67 -14.40
CA ASP A 37 -50.91 -29.10 -15.77
C ASP A 37 -52.39 -28.83 -16.19
N GLU A 38 -52.73 -29.18 -17.45
CA GLU A 38 -54.07 -29.47 -18.04
C GLU A 38 -55.33 -28.62 -17.70
N ASP A 39 -55.99 -28.14 -18.77
CA ASP A 39 -57.45 -27.95 -18.79
C ASP A 39 -58.00 -28.29 -20.20
N SER A 40 -59.10 -29.04 -20.28
CA SER A 40 -59.74 -29.50 -21.54
C SER A 40 -61.27 -29.55 -21.37
N HIS A 41 -62.12 -29.44 -22.40
CA HIS A 41 -61.95 -29.70 -23.83
C HIS A 41 -62.98 -28.88 -24.68
N ASP A 42 -62.58 -28.56 -25.93
CA ASP A 42 -63.40 -28.61 -27.16
C ASP A 42 -64.30 -27.41 -27.63
N PRO A 43 -64.74 -27.32 -28.92
CA PRO A 43 -63.98 -26.51 -29.88
C PRO A 43 -64.80 -25.61 -30.86
N LEU A 44 -64.10 -25.00 -31.83
CA LEU A 44 -64.57 -24.41 -33.11
C LEU A 44 -65.37 -23.08 -33.10
N SER A 45 -64.72 -21.95 -33.46
CA SER A 45 -65.12 -21.14 -34.64
C SER A 45 -64.12 -20.02 -35.02
N SER A 46 -63.86 -19.88 -36.33
CA SER A 46 -63.55 -18.64 -37.09
C SER A 46 -62.60 -17.55 -36.54
N SER A 47 -61.33 -17.61 -36.98
CA SER A 47 -60.57 -16.52 -37.64
C SER A 47 -60.78 -15.03 -37.27
N SER A 48 -59.68 -14.36 -36.91
CA SER A 48 -59.43 -12.94 -37.26
C SER A 48 -57.98 -12.75 -37.75
N LEU A 49 -57.72 -11.76 -38.62
CA LEU A 49 -56.52 -11.76 -39.47
C LEU A 49 -55.24 -11.28 -38.75
N TYR A 50 -54.12 -11.96 -39.06
CA TYR A 50 -52.78 -11.58 -38.63
C TYR A 50 -52.35 -10.21 -39.19
N VAL A 51 -52.05 -9.25 -38.31
CA VAL A 51 -51.51 -7.94 -38.70
C VAL A 51 -49.97 -8.00 -38.78
N PRO A 52 -49.35 -7.71 -39.95
CA PRO A 52 -47.90 -7.81 -40.14
C PRO A 52 -47.07 -6.95 -39.17
N VAL A 53 -45.91 -7.50 -38.76
CA VAL A 53 -45.03 -6.92 -37.73
C VAL A 53 -44.63 -5.48 -38.03
N LYS A 54 -44.42 -5.11 -39.30
CA LYS A 54 -44.02 -3.74 -39.68
C LYS A 54 -45.04 -2.68 -39.23
N LYS A 55 -46.34 -2.88 -39.50
CA LYS A 55 -47.42 -2.00 -39.01
C LYS A 55 -47.50 -1.96 -37.49
N ARG A 56 -47.22 -3.10 -36.83
CA ARG A 56 -47.13 -3.19 -35.35
C ARG A 56 -45.98 -2.35 -34.80
N ARG A 57 -44.83 -2.31 -35.48
CA ARG A 57 -43.64 -1.51 -35.12
C ARG A 57 -43.86 -0.02 -35.38
N GLU A 58 -44.48 0.34 -36.51
CA GLU A 58 -44.87 1.72 -36.84
C GLU A 58 -45.89 2.28 -35.83
N ALA A 59 -46.91 1.50 -35.44
CA ALA A 59 -47.90 1.88 -34.43
C ALA A 59 -47.33 1.99 -32.99
N LEU A 60 -46.17 1.40 -32.72
CA LEU A 60 -45.46 1.51 -31.44
C LEU A 60 -44.51 2.72 -31.46
N LEU A 61 -43.83 2.97 -32.59
CA LEU A 61 -43.03 4.17 -32.81
C LEU A 61 -43.88 5.46 -32.78
N SER A 62 -45.07 5.47 -33.39
CA SER A 62 -45.95 6.63 -33.33
C SER A 62 -46.48 6.92 -31.92
N LYS A 63 -46.74 5.88 -31.11
CA LYS A 63 -47.06 5.99 -29.68
C LYS A 63 -45.90 6.47 -28.81
N LEU A 64 -44.65 6.20 -29.20
CA LEU A 64 -43.47 6.75 -28.53
C LEU A 64 -43.23 8.21 -28.92
N ALA A 65 -43.38 8.56 -30.21
CA ALA A 65 -43.24 9.92 -30.71
C ALA A 65 -44.26 10.88 -30.08
N THR A 66 -45.53 10.48 -29.96
CA THR A 66 -46.55 11.30 -29.27
C THR A 66 -46.26 11.45 -27.77
N LYS A 67 -45.65 10.45 -27.12
CA LYS A 67 -45.18 10.56 -25.73
C LYS A 67 -44.03 11.55 -25.57
N GLN A 68 -43.06 11.56 -26.49
CA GLN A 68 -41.95 12.53 -26.47
C GLN A 68 -42.42 13.96 -26.76
N LEU A 69 -43.33 14.14 -27.71
CA LEU A 69 -43.95 15.44 -28.02
C LEU A 69 -44.72 16.01 -26.82
N GLY A 70 -45.44 15.17 -26.06
CA GLY A 70 -46.14 15.61 -24.84
C GLY A 70 -45.20 16.14 -23.75
N VAL A 71 -44.04 15.51 -23.55
CA VAL A 71 -43.01 16.01 -22.62
C VAL A 71 -42.44 17.34 -23.13
N ALA A 72 -42.05 17.41 -24.41
CA ALA A 72 -41.49 18.63 -25.01
C ALA A 72 -42.47 19.82 -24.92
N ALA A 73 -43.75 19.60 -25.20
CA ALA A 73 -44.80 20.61 -25.06
C ALA A 73 -44.91 21.12 -23.61
N SER A 74 -44.91 20.23 -22.62
CA SER A 74 -44.97 20.62 -21.19
C SER A 74 -43.75 21.40 -20.69
N VAL A 75 -42.60 21.28 -21.38
CA VAL A 75 -41.40 22.07 -21.10
C VAL A 75 -41.51 23.45 -21.75
N LEU A 76 -42.01 23.51 -22.99
CA LEU A 76 -42.24 24.76 -23.73
C LEU A 76 -43.31 25.65 -23.06
N GLU A 77 -44.42 25.08 -22.60
CA GLU A 77 -45.44 25.83 -21.84
C GLU A 77 -44.85 26.42 -20.54
N LYS A 78 -43.99 25.68 -19.84
CA LYS A 78 -43.32 26.18 -18.63
C LYS A 78 -42.30 27.27 -18.94
N GLN A 79 -41.55 27.14 -20.03
CA GLN A 79 -40.64 28.19 -20.50
C GLN A 79 -41.41 29.47 -20.83
N GLN A 80 -42.52 29.37 -21.58
CA GLN A 80 -43.35 30.52 -21.95
C GLN A 80 -44.04 31.19 -20.74
N MET A 81 -44.45 30.42 -19.72
CA MET A 81 -44.94 31.02 -18.46
C MET A 81 -43.84 31.80 -17.75
N VAL A 82 -42.63 31.24 -17.61
CA VAL A 82 -41.50 31.91 -16.94
C VAL A 82 -41.02 33.15 -17.71
N GLU A 83 -40.96 33.10 -19.03
CA GLU A 83 -40.65 34.29 -19.86
C GLU A 83 -41.70 35.39 -19.69
N LYS A 84 -42.98 35.03 -19.57
CA LYS A 84 -44.07 35.99 -19.38
C LYS A 84 -44.08 36.60 -17.98
N GLU A 85 -43.84 35.81 -16.93
CA GLU A 85 -43.64 36.33 -15.57
C GLU A 85 -42.44 37.28 -15.51
N LEU A 86 -41.33 36.97 -16.20
CA LEU A 86 -40.18 37.87 -16.32
C LEU A 86 -40.52 39.19 -17.05
N GLN A 87 -41.34 39.17 -18.10
CA GLN A 87 -41.79 40.39 -18.77
C GLN A 87 -42.72 41.23 -17.88
N GLU A 88 -43.66 40.61 -17.17
CA GLU A 88 -44.54 41.32 -16.23
C GLU A 88 -43.78 41.86 -14.99
N GLU A 89 -42.72 41.17 -14.52
CA GLU A 89 -41.82 41.66 -13.46
C GLU A 89 -40.97 42.85 -13.96
N GLN A 90 -40.37 42.76 -15.16
CA GLN A 90 -39.61 43.86 -15.76
C GLN A 90 -40.48 45.10 -16.07
N GLU A 91 -41.74 44.93 -16.49
CA GLU A 91 -42.66 46.06 -16.65
C GLU A 91 -43.00 46.74 -15.32
N ARG A 92 -43.05 45.99 -14.20
CA ARG A 92 -43.23 46.59 -12.86
C ARG A 92 -41.99 47.36 -12.44
N GLU A 93 -40.80 46.77 -12.56
CA GLU A 93 -39.53 47.45 -12.25
C GLU A 93 -39.33 48.73 -13.08
N GLN A 94 -39.72 48.74 -14.37
CA GLN A 94 -39.67 49.95 -15.21
C GLN A 94 -40.72 51.01 -14.83
N ARG A 95 -41.86 50.62 -14.27
CA ARG A 95 -42.88 51.56 -13.75
C ARG A 95 -42.46 52.17 -12.42
N GLU A 96 -41.83 51.40 -11.54
CA GLU A 96 -41.37 51.84 -10.22
C GLU A 96 -40.05 52.62 -10.30
N GLY A 97 -39.10 52.19 -11.15
CA GLY A 97 -37.79 52.81 -11.39
C GLY A 97 -37.81 54.24 -11.98
N LYS A 98 -39.00 54.82 -12.20
CA LYS A 98 -39.15 56.27 -12.48
C LYS A 98 -39.11 57.14 -11.21
N LYS A 99 -38.94 56.56 -10.02
CA LYS A 99 -38.54 57.28 -8.80
C LYS A 99 -37.26 56.67 -8.23
N GLN A 100 -36.39 57.53 -7.70
CA GLN A 100 -35.13 57.18 -7.00
C GLN A 100 -34.05 56.46 -7.84
N ARG A 101 -33.36 57.20 -8.70
CA ARG A 101 -31.95 56.90 -9.03
C ARG A 101 -31.07 57.41 -7.88
N GLY A 102 -30.33 56.53 -7.19
CA GLY A 102 -29.54 56.96 -6.01
C GLY A 102 -28.63 55.92 -5.35
N ASN A 103 -27.54 55.55 -6.03
CA ASN A 103 -26.28 54.99 -5.50
C ASN A 103 -26.23 53.55 -4.93
N ALA A 104 -25.03 52.97 -5.03
CA ALA A 104 -24.48 51.81 -4.31
C ALA A 104 -25.22 50.45 -4.44
N GLN A 105 -24.92 49.73 -5.53
CA GLN A 105 -25.08 48.27 -5.57
C GLN A 105 -24.15 47.65 -4.50
N THR A 106 -24.70 46.81 -3.61
CA THR A 106 -23.95 46.23 -2.49
C THR A 106 -23.56 44.79 -2.77
N LEU A 107 -22.47 44.32 -2.15
CA LEU A 107 -21.98 42.93 -2.25
C LEU A 107 -23.07 41.88 -1.88
N LEU A 108 -24.07 42.26 -1.08
CA LEU A 108 -25.22 41.41 -0.76
C LEU A 108 -26.16 41.22 -1.95
N ILE A 109 -26.43 42.28 -2.72
CA ILE A 109 -27.23 42.22 -3.96
C ILE A 109 -26.47 41.40 -5.00
N GLU A 110 -25.18 41.69 -5.20
CA GLU A 110 -24.32 40.97 -6.15
C GLU A 110 -24.22 39.45 -5.81
N ALA A 111 -24.11 39.10 -4.52
CA ALA A 111 -24.15 37.70 -4.08
C ALA A 111 -25.53 37.03 -4.24
N GLN A 112 -26.63 37.79 -4.14
CA GLN A 112 -27.98 37.30 -4.46
C GLN A 112 -28.16 37.10 -5.98
N GLU A 113 -27.62 38.01 -6.79
CA GLU A 113 -27.67 38.00 -8.25
C GLU A 113 -26.87 36.81 -8.81
N VAL A 114 -25.65 36.57 -8.33
CA VAL A 114 -24.87 35.36 -8.63
C VAL A 114 -25.59 34.08 -8.21
N LYS A 115 -26.31 34.08 -7.07
CA LYS A 115 -27.17 32.95 -6.67
C LYS A 115 -28.36 32.75 -7.61
N ARG A 116 -29.04 33.82 -8.04
CA ARG A 116 -30.19 33.76 -8.98
C ARG A 116 -29.72 33.20 -10.33
N LEU A 117 -28.59 33.69 -10.85
CA LEU A 117 -27.96 33.21 -12.08
C LEU A 117 -27.52 31.74 -11.99
N LYS A 118 -26.86 31.31 -10.91
CA LYS A 118 -26.47 29.90 -10.75
C LYS A 118 -27.68 28.98 -10.62
N ALA A 119 -28.72 29.36 -9.87
CA ALA A 119 -29.97 28.60 -9.79
C ALA A 119 -30.67 28.48 -11.16
N MET A 120 -30.62 29.51 -12.01
CA MET A 120 -31.13 29.44 -13.39
C MET A 120 -30.32 28.48 -14.27
N GLN A 121 -28.98 28.45 -14.15
CA GLN A 121 -28.13 27.49 -14.87
C GLN A 121 -28.41 26.04 -14.39
N ASP A 122 -28.50 25.84 -13.08
CA ASP A 122 -28.75 24.52 -12.48
C ASP A 122 -30.19 24.02 -12.74
N ALA A 123 -31.13 24.90 -13.12
CA ALA A 123 -32.46 24.51 -13.61
C ALA A 123 -32.46 23.94 -15.04
N VAL A 124 -31.42 24.22 -15.84
CA VAL A 124 -31.31 23.79 -17.25
C VAL A 124 -30.45 22.51 -17.41
N LYS A 125 -29.46 22.29 -16.53
CA LYS A 125 -28.60 21.09 -16.53
C LYS A 125 -29.40 19.80 -16.27
N THR A 126 -29.04 18.71 -16.95
CA THR A 126 -29.65 17.39 -16.69
C THR A 126 -29.08 16.75 -15.42
N ASP A 127 -29.77 15.74 -14.88
CA ASP A 127 -29.31 15.02 -13.68
C ASP A 127 -28.01 14.24 -13.90
N ALA A 128 -27.64 13.95 -15.15
CA ALA A 128 -26.35 13.36 -15.48
C ALA A 128 -25.21 14.39 -15.39
N ASP A 129 -25.44 15.60 -15.90
CA ASP A 129 -24.46 16.70 -15.85
C ASP A 129 -24.23 17.14 -14.41
N LYS A 130 -25.30 17.23 -13.61
CA LYS A 130 -25.24 17.57 -12.17
C LYS A 130 -24.40 16.58 -11.38
N ARG A 131 -24.63 15.27 -11.56
CA ARG A 131 -23.82 14.23 -10.90
C ARG A 131 -22.35 14.34 -11.28
N LYS A 132 -22.05 14.61 -12.55
CA LYS A 132 -20.66 14.80 -12.99
C LYS A 132 -20.03 16.04 -12.37
N GLU A 133 -20.75 17.16 -12.30
CA GLU A 133 -20.28 18.39 -11.65
C GLU A 133 -20.11 18.20 -10.13
N GLU A 134 -20.95 17.37 -9.48
CA GLU A 134 -20.78 16.95 -8.08
C GLU A 134 -19.57 16.01 -7.90
N GLU A 135 -19.36 15.04 -8.79
CA GLU A 135 -18.19 14.15 -8.80
C GLU A 135 -16.90 14.94 -9.01
N ASP A 136 -16.84 15.81 -10.03
CA ASP A 136 -15.71 16.70 -10.32
C ASP A 136 -15.46 17.68 -9.14
N ALA A 137 -16.51 18.19 -8.49
CA ALA A 137 -16.39 19.05 -7.31
C ALA A 137 -15.90 18.29 -6.06
N ILE A 138 -16.29 17.02 -5.88
CA ILE A 138 -15.77 16.14 -4.82
C ILE A 138 -14.29 15.83 -5.09
N LEU A 139 -13.91 15.56 -6.33
CA LEU A 139 -12.52 15.36 -6.76
C LEU A 139 -11.67 16.62 -6.50
N ALA A 140 -12.17 17.79 -6.89
CA ALA A 140 -11.52 19.07 -6.61
C ALA A 140 -11.44 19.39 -5.11
N ALA A 141 -12.46 19.05 -4.32
CA ALA A 141 -12.46 19.23 -2.86
C ALA A 141 -11.53 18.24 -2.15
N GLN A 142 -11.31 17.04 -2.70
CA GLN A 142 -10.29 16.09 -2.24
C GLN A 142 -8.89 16.61 -2.58
N ALA A 143 -8.64 17.04 -3.82
CA ALA A 143 -7.37 17.67 -4.21
C ALA A 143 -7.04 18.94 -3.38
N ALA A 144 -8.03 19.79 -3.10
CA ALA A 144 -7.87 20.95 -2.24
C ALA A 144 -7.65 20.61 -0.74
N ARG A 145 -8.07 19.41 -0.30
CA ARG A 145 -7.75 18.86 1.03
C ARG A 145 -6.37 18.19 1.08
N GLN A 146 -5.82 17.75 -0.05
CA GLN A 146 -4.45 17.25 -0.17
C GLN A 146 -3.42 18.39 -0.07
N LYS A 147 -3.36 19.07 1.10
CA LYS A 147 -2.19 19.89 1.44
C LYS A 147 -0.97 18.98 1.51
N ALA A 148 0.01 19.23 0.63
CA ALA A 148 1.30 18.57 0.63
C ALA A 148 2.00 18.68 1.99
N LEU A 149 2.84 17.69 2.32
CA LEU A 149 3.66 17.60 3.52
C LEU A 149 4.92 18.47 3.41
N ALA A 150 4.68 19.74 3.11
CA ALA A 150 5.67 20.80 3.21
C ALA A 150 5.88 21.20 4.69
N GLY A 151 7.03 21.81 4.99
CA GLY A 151 7.34 22.34 6.30
C GLY A 151 6.33 23.39 6.77
N ALA A 152 6.16 23.56 8.08
CA ALA A 152 5.20 24.55 8.61
C ALA A 152 5.50 25.99 8.12
N GLU A 153 6.78 26.31 7.90
CA GLU A 153 7.23 27.59 7.34
C GLU A 153 7.02 27.67 5.82
N GLU A 154 7.18 26.55 5.08
CA GLU A 154 6.93 26.48 3.64
C GLU A 154 5.43 26.68 3.32
N ILE A 155 4.55 26.07 4.13
CA ILE A 155 3.09 26.25 4.07
C ILE A 155 2.71 27.71 4.40
N ALA A 156 3.37 28.33 5.38
CA ALA A 156 3.12 29.73 5.75
C ALA A 156 3.62 30.73 4.69
N GLN A 157 4.65 30.38 3.93
CA GLN A 157 5.21 31.20 2.84
C GLN A 157 4.59 30.90 1.46
N GLY A 158 3.75 29.86 1.34
CA GLY A 158 3.11 29.46 0.09
C GLY A 158 4.08 28.88 -0.94
N ILE A 159 5.23 28.34 -0.50
CA ILE A 159 6.26 27.82 -1.39
C ILE A 159 5.81 26.48 -2.00
N VAL A 160 5.82 26.40 -3.33
CA VAL A 160 5.62 25.18 -4.10
C VAL A 160 6.87 24.91 -4.92
N TYR A 161 7.57 23.82 -4.62
CA TYR A 161 8.73 23.40 -5.41
C TYR A 161 8.27 22.71 -6.70
N THR A 162 8.86 23.11 -7.83
CA THR A 162 8.57 22.55 -9.18
C THR A 162 9.81 22.02 -9.90
N GLU A 163 11.01 22.45 -9.51
CA GLU A 163 12.27 21.90 -10.04
C GLU A 163 12.83 20.79 -9.14
N ARG A 164 13.54 19.83 -9.73
CA ARG A 164 14.31 18.80 -8.99
C ARG A 164 15.47 19.41 -8.20
N LEU A 165 15.91 18.73 -7.14
CA LEU A 165 17.09 19.12 -6.38
C LEU A 165 18.34 19.02 -7.27
N LYS A 166 19.12 20.09 -7.38
CA LYS A 166 20.26 20.17 -8.32
C LYS A 166 21.48 19.43 -7.76
N THR A 167 21.71 18.21 -8.23
CA THR A 167 22.88 17.38 -7.89
C THR A 167 24.04 17.60 -8.88
N THR A 168 25.26 17.22 -8.48
CA THR A 168 26.45 17.26 -9.35
C THR A 168 26.64 15.96 -10.15
N TRP A 169 26.00 14.87 -9.72
CA TRP A 169 26.08 13.58 -10.41
C TRP A 169 25.43 13.68 -11.79
N THR A 170 26.12 13.12 -12.79
CA THR A 170 25.60 13.03 -14.15
C THR A 170 25.94 11.67 -14.73
N ALA A 171 24.97 11.02 -15.38
CA ALA A 171 25.20 9.77 -16.09
C ALA A 171 26.33 9.93 -17.14
N PRO A 172 27.19 8.91 -17.37
CA PRO A 172 28.19 8.92 -18.42
C PRO A 172 27.61 9.25 -19.80
N LYS A 173 28.44 9.88 -20.64
CA LYS A 173 28.02 10.36 -21.97
C LYS A 173 27.36 9.26 -22.81
N PHE A 174 27.97 8.08 -22.88
CA PHE A 174 27.46 6.92 -23.64
C PHE A 174 26.14 6.31 -23.12
N ILE A 175 25.73 6.61 -21.88
CA ILE A 175 24.41 6.20 -21.34
C ILE A 175 23.36 7.27 -21.66
N ARG A 176 23.76 8.54 -21.71
CA ARG A 176 22.90 9.68 -22.03
C ARG A 176 22.62 9.84 -23.53
N GLU A 177 23.53 9.36 -24.37
CA GLU A 177 23.36 9.31 -25.84
C GLU A 177 22.66 8.03 -26.33
N ARG A 178 22.31 7.10 -25.41
CA ARG A 178 21.52 5.91 -25.73
C ARG A 178 20.06 6.31 -25.99
N SER A 179 19.45 5.76 -27.03
CA SER A 179 18.05 6.07 -27.38
C SER A 179 17.05 5.62 -26.31
N GLU A 180 15.89 6.25 -26.27
CA GLU A 180 14.81 5.88 -25.34
C GLU A 180 14.34 4.44 -25.58
N GLU A 181 14.19 4.01 -26.84
CA GLU A 181 13.84 2.63 -27.17
C GLU A 181 14.83 1.58 -26.60
N GLU A 182 16.13 1.87 -26.59
CA GLU A 182 17.13 0.97 -25.99
C GLU A 182 17.06 0.97 -24.46
N ASN A 183 16.71 2.11 -23.85
CA ASN A 183 16.44 2.20 -22.42
C ASN A 183 15.17 1.40 -22.06
N ASP A 184 14.14 1.43 -22.89
CA ASP A 184 12.91 0.64 -22.71
C ASP A 184 13.16 -0.86 -22.94
N LYS A 185 13.92 -1.25 -23.96
CA LYS A 185 14.36 -2.66 -24.15
C LYS A 185 15.11 -3.20 -22.91
N ILE A 186 15.86 -2.36 -22.20
CA ILE A 186 16.49 -2.72 -20.91
C ILE A 186 15.44 -2.80 -19.78
N ARG A 187 14.50 -1.85 -19.69
CA ARG A 187 13.40 -1.87 -18.70
C ARG A 187 12.55 -3.13 -18.84
N ASP A 188 12.16 -3.49 -20.05
CA ASP A 188 11.42 -4.71 -20.40
C ASP A 188 12.19 -5.98 -20.01
N GLN A 189 13.49 -6.07 -20.37
CA GLN A 189 14.37 -7.19 -20.04
C GLN A 189 14.43 -7.49 -18.54
N PHE A 190 14.38 -6.45 -17.69
CA PHE A 190 14.43 -6.56 -16.24
C PHE A 190 13.06 -6.40 -15.55
N HIS A 191 11.97 -6.40 -16.33
CA HIS A 191 10.57 -6.26 -15.88
C HIS A 191 10.33 -5.05 -14.96
N ILE A 192 10.86 -3.90 -15.38
CA ILE A 192 10.77 -2.62 -14.69
C ILE A 192 9.72 -1.76 -15.40
N LEU A 193 8.63 -1.44 -14.71
CA LEU A 193 7.67 -0.43 -15.16
C LEU A 193 8.05 0.92 -14.55
N VAL A 194 8.13 1.97 -15.37
CA VAL A 194 8.52 3.31 -14.91
C VAL A 194 7.48 4.34 -15.38
N ALA A 195 7.15 5.30 -14.51
CA ALA A 195 6.24 6.40 -14.83
C ALA A 195 6.70 7.72 -14.20
N GLY A 196 6.33 8.84 -14.83
CA GLY A 196 6.74 10.20 -14.46
C GLY A 196 7.69 10.83 -15.49
N ASP A 197 7.77 12.15 -15.52
CA ASP A 197 8.51 12.90 -16.55
C ASP A 197 10.03 12.86 -16.35
N GLU A 198 10.81 13.08 -17.42
CA GLU A 198 12.28 13.09 -17.43
C GLU A 198 12.95 11.90 -16.68
N VAL A 199 12.59 10.66 -17.02
CA VAL A 199 13.16 9.46 -16.39
C VAL A 199 14.67 9.31 -16.73
N PRO A 200 15.58 9.29 -15.74
CA PRO A 200 17.00 9.04 -16.00
C PRO A 200 17.24 7.65 -16.60
N PRO A 201 18.23 7.50 -17.50
CA PRO A 201 18.41 6.24 -18.22
C PRO A 201 18.90 5.10 -17.31
N PRO A 202 18.39 3.86 -17.49
CA PRO A 202 18.79 2.67 -16.75
C PRO A 202 20.28 2.35 -16.90
N ILE A 203 20.92 1.98 -15.78
CA ILE A 203 22.35 1.63 -15.72
C ILE A 203 22.53 0.17 -15.29
N PRO A 204 22.84 -0.75 -16.23
CA PRO A 204 22.79 -2.19 -15.97
C PRO A 204 24.00 -2.78 -15.22
N ASN A 205 25.07 -2.01 -14.98
CA ASN A 205 26.24 -2.48 -14.23
C ASN A 205 26.67 -1.46 -13.16
N PHE A 206 27.25 -1.94 -12.06
CA PHE A 206 28.04 -1.07 -11.17
C PHE A 206 29.37 -0.66 -11.82
N ARG A 207 29.91 -1.49 -12.72
CA ARG A 207 31.18 -1.32 -13.43
C ARG A 207 31.22 -2.17 -14.70
N ALA A 208 31.60 -1.57 -15.84
CA ALA A 208 31.99 -2.28 -17.05
C ALA A 208 33.10 -3.31 -16.77
N SER A 209 32.75 -4.60 -16.82
CA SER A 209 33.62 -5.70 -16.38
C SER A 209 34.11 -6.58 -17.53
N LEU A 210 34.90 -6.00 -18.44
CA LEU A 210 35.72 -6.78 -19.38
C LEU A 210 36.97 -7.37 -18.70
N SER A 211 36.79 -8.19 -17.66
CA SER A 211 37.80 -9.16 -17.23
C SER A 211 37.22 -10.27 -16.34
N GLN A 212 37.82 -11.46 -16.45
CA GLN A 212 37.68 -12.60 -15.54
C GLN A 212 36.31 -13.30 -15.43
N SER A 213 35.89 -13.95 -16.52
CA SER A 213 35.47 -15.36 -16.39
C SER A 213 35.95 -16.16 -17.62
N ARG A 214 36.33 -17.43 -17.42
CA ARG A 214 36.73 -18.35 -18.50
C ARG A 214 35.52 -19.19 -18.93
N ALA A 215 35.56 -19.71 -20.16
CA ALA A 215 34.64 -20.73 -20.69
C ALA A 215 33.17 -20.33 -20.98
N ILE A 216 32.92 -19.11 -21.46
CA ILE A 216 31.77 -18.83 -22.36
C ILE A 216 32.32 -18.33 -23.71
N SER A 217 31.68 -18.73 -24.82
CA SER A 217 32.22 -18.53 -26.16
C SER A 217 32.32 -17.06 -26.55
N ARG A 218 33.52 -16.63 -26.98
CA ARG A 218 33.84 -15.24 -27.35
C ARG A 218 32.96 -14.65 -28.46
N LYS A 219 32.32 -15.48 -29.29
CA LYS A 219 31.57 -14.99 -30.46
C LYS A 219 30.26 -14.29 -30.06
N ALA A 220 29.41 -14.96 -29.27
CA ALA A 220 28.11 -14.43 -28.85
C ALA A 220 28.19 -13.20 -27.93
N PHE A 221 29.29 -13.04 -27.17
CA PHE A 221 29.48 -11.90 -26.26
C PHE A 221 30.09 -10.67 -26.95
N ALA A 222 30.73 -10.85 -28.12
CA ALA A 222 31.36 -9.75 -28.86
C ALA A 222 30.37 -8.99 -29.76
N GLU A 223 29.32 -9.66 -30.26
CA GLU A 223 28.30 -9.04 -31.13
C GLU A 223 27.28 -8.19 -30.36
N LEU A 224 27.21 -8.30 -29.02
CA LEU A 224 26.10 -7.73 -28.24
C LEU A 224 26.36 -6.33 -27.63
N ILE A 225 27.61 -5.94 -27.34
CA ILE A 225 27.91 -4.63 -26.71
C ILE A 225 29.23 -4.02 -27.25
N HIS A 226 29.12 -3.04 -28.15
CA HIS A 226 30.23 -2.16 -28.56
C HIS A 226 30.28 -0.88 -27.69
N LEU A 227 30.74 -0.99 -26.43
CA LEU A 227 30.94 0.17 -25.55
C LEU A 227 32.31 0.16 -24.85
N PRO A 228 33.00 1.32 -24.73
CA PRO A 228 34.32 1.41 -24.13
C PRO A 228 34.29 1.36 -22.59
N PRO A 229 35.33 0.83 -21.92
CA PRO A 229 35.33 0.62 -20.48
C PRO A 229 35.51 1.94 -19.70
N SER A 230 34.39 2.52 -19.25
CA SER A 230 34.37 3.62 -18.28
C SER A 230 33.23 3.41 -17.28
N GLN A 231 33.36 3.93 -16.04
CA GLN A 231 32.52 3.54 -14.91
C GLN A 231 31.03 3.96 -15.10
N ASP A 232 30.16 2.99 -15.31
CA ASP A 232 28.74 3.16 -15.64
C ASP A 232 27.99 4.01 -14.60
N MET A 233 28.08 3.65 -13.30
CA MET A 233 27.49 4.42 -12.19
C MET A 233 28.46 5.44 -11.56
N LYS A 234 29.71 5.54 -12.04
CA LYS A 234 30.80 6.38 -11.48
C LYS A 234 31.13 6.14 -10.00
N LEU A 235 30.96 4.91 -9.50
CA LEU A 235 31.16 4.60 -8.08
C LEU A 235 32.65 4.54 -7.66
N PRO A 236 32.98 4.92 -6.40
CA PRO A 236 34.32 4.78 -5.83
C PRO A 236 34.86 3.34 -5.84
N LYS A 237 36.19 3.19 -6.03
CA LYS A 237 36.86 1.87 -6.00
C LYS A 237 36.62 1.07 -4.71
N PRO A 238 36.75 1.63 -3.48
CA PRO A 238 36.57 0.87 -2.25
C PRO A 238 35.19 0.22 -2.14
N LEU A 239 34.16 0.95 -2.57
CA LEU A 239 32.79 0.46 -2.64
C LEU A 239 32.61 -0.64 -3.70
N LEU A 240 33.18 -0.47 -4.90
CA LEU A 240 33.11 -1.49 -5.96
C LEU A 240 33.78 -2.80 -5.52
N ASP A 241 34.92 -2.71 -4.82
CA ASP A 241 35.62 -3.88 -4.28
C ASP A 241 34.87 -4.49 -3.09
N HIS A 242 34.15 -3.69 -2.29
CA HIS A 242 33.22 -4.16 -1.26
C HIS A 242 32.01 -4.93 -1.84
N LEU A 243 31.35 -4.37 -2.86
CA LEU A 243 30.23 -5.04 -3.55
C LEU A 243 30.70 -6.38 -4.15
N LYS A 244 31.88 -6.41 -4.78
CA LYS A 244 32.52 -7.65 -5.27
C LYS A 244 32.79 -8.65 -4.13
N LYS A 245 33.28 -8.20 -2.96
CA LYS A 245 33.49 -9.04 -1.77
C LYS A 245 32.17 -9.62 -1.24
N LYS A 246 31.07 -8.86 -1.28
CA LYS A 246 29.70 -9.32 -0.98
C LYS A 246 29.04 -10.13 -2.10
N LYS A 247 29.77 -10.48 -3.17
CA LYS A 247 29.29 -11.18 -4.38
C LYS A 247 28.19 -10.44 -5.17
N ILE A 248 28.02 -9.14 -4.91
CA ILE A 248 27.11 -8.26 -5.66
C ILE A 248 27.84 -7.80 -6.92
N LEU A 249 27.66 -8.53 -8.02
CA LEU A 249 28.38 -8.29 -9.29
C LEU A 249 27.66 -7.31 -10.22
N ALA A 250 26.33 -7.28 -10.17
CA ALA A 250 25.46 -6.43 -10.98
C ALA A 250 24.32 -5.86 -10.11
N PRO A 251 23.76 -4.69 -10.46
CA PRO A 251 22.60 -4.13 -9.77
C PRO A 251 21.36 -5.01 -9.95
N THR A 252 20.53 -5.09 -8.93
CA THR A 252 19.17 -5.63 -9.07
C THR A 252 18.29 -4.65 -9.88
N PRO A 253 17.13 -5.06 -10.42
CA PRO A 253 16.31 -4.17 -11.27
C PRO A 253 15.91 -2.84 -10.59
N ILE A 254 15.58 -2.87 -9.29
CA ILE A 254 15.26 -1.65 -8.52
C ILE A 254 16.49 -0.75 -8.29
N GLN A 255 17.70 -1.31 -8.27
CA GLN A 255 18.96 -0.55 -8.20
C GLN A 255 19.32 0.05 -9.57
N LEU A 256 19.14 -0.72 -10.65
CA LEU A 256 19.46 -0.38 -12.04
C LEU A 256 18.74 0.90 -12.52
N GLN A 257 17.48 1.09 -12.14
CA GLN A 257 16.69 2.29 -12.46
C GLN A 257 16.58 3.27 -11.28
N GLY A 258 16.54 2.78 -10.04
CA GLY A 258 16.36 3.63 -8.85
C GLY A 258 17.60 4.39 -8.40
N ILE A 259 18.81 3.85 -8.58
CA ILE A 259 20.05 4.58 -8.25
C ILE A 259 20.26 5.80 -9.18
N PRO A 260 20.05 5.72 -10.52
CA PRO A 260 20.04 6.89 -11.40
C PRO A 260 18.99 7.94 -11.03
N VAL A 261 17.78 7.53 -10.63
CA VAL A 261 16.73 8.45 -10.14
C VAL A 261 17.20 9.16 -8.88
N ALA A 262 17.67 8.42 -7.87
CA ALA A 262 18.14 8.98 -6.62
C ALA A 262 19.34 9.93 -6.83
N PHE A 263 20.34 9.57 -7.63
CA PHE A 263 21.45 10.48 -7.95
C PHE A 263 21.02 11.73 -8.75
N SER A 264 19.89 11.71 -9.45
CA SER A 264 19.38 12.88 -10.20
C SER A 264 18.67 13.93 -9.34
N GLY A 265 18.49 13.71 -8.05
CA GLY A 265 17.79 14.65 -7.16
C GLY A 265 16.26 14.70 -7.36
N ARG A 266 15.68 13.69 -8.01
CA ARG A 266 14.23 13.50 -8.15
C ARG A 266 13.65 12.65 -7.02
N ASP A 267 12.45 12.99 -6.59
CA ASP A 267 11.65 12.13 -5.71
C ASP A 267 11.30 10.81 -6.42
N MET A 268 11.10 9.75 -5.64
CA MET A 268 10.87 8.41 -6.19
C MET A 268 9.86 7.60 -5.37
N ILE A 269 9.01 6.84 -6.06
CA ILE A 269 8.22 5.75 -5.48
C ILE A 269 8.81 4.42 -5.96
N GLY A 270 9.60 3.76 -5.11
CA GLY A 270 10.20 2.45 -5.39
C GLY A 270 9.31 1.30 -4.92
N ILE A 271 8.52 0.73 -5.83
CA ILE A 271 7.67 -0.44 -5.54
C ILE A 271 8.48 -1.71 -5.84
N ALA A 272 8.87 -2.43 -4.79
CA ALA A 272 9.53 -3.73 -4.91
C ALA A 272 9.43 -4.56 -3.63
N PHE A 273 9.34 -5.89 -3.79
CA PHE A 273 9.27 -6.87 -2.69
C PHE A 273 10.52 -6.88 -1.80
N THR A 274 10.41 -7.41 -0.58
CA THR A 274 11.55 -7.49 0.35
C THR A 274 12.61 -8.49 -0.14
N GLY A 275 13.88 -8.08 -0.16
CA GLY A 275 14.98 -8.88 -0.72
C GLY A 275 15.37 -8.49 -2.15
N SER A 276 14.56 -7.69 -2.85
CA SER A 276 14.88 -7.12 -4.18
C SER A 276 16.08 -6.16 -4.22
N GLY A 277 16.70 -5.85 -3.07
CA GLY A 277 17.87 -4.99 -2.98
C GLY A 277 17.60 -3.50 -2.70
N LYS A 278 16.36 -3.12 -2.32
CA LYS A 278 15.93 -1.75 -1.99
C LYS A 278 16.94 -0.98 -1.11
N THR A 279 17.45 -1.62 -0.05
CA THR A 279 18.36 -1.00 0.92
C THR A 279 19.58 -0.37 0.28
N LEU A 280 20.21 -1.01 -0.71
CA LEU A 280 21.36 -0.44 -1.43
C LEU A 280 20.93 0.70 -2.37
N ALA A 281 19.71 0.64 -2.93
CA ALA A 281 19.21 1.67 -3.85
C ALA A 281 19.02 3.04 -3.18
N PHE A 282 18.78 3.10 -1.86
CA PHE A 282 18.72 4.37 -1.10
C PHE A 282 19.96 4.67 -0.25
N SER A 283 20.58 3.67 0.37
CA SER A 283 21.74 3.91 1.25
C SER A 283 22.99 4.35 0.49
N LEU A 284 23.15 3.92 -0.76
CA LEU A 284 24.28 4.34 -1.61
C LEU A 284 24.19 5.82 -2.03
N PRO A 285 23.07 6.33 -2.59
CA PRO A 285 22.88 7.76 -2.80
C PRO A 285 23.14 8.60 -1.55
N LEU A 286 22.58 8.22 -0.40
CA LEU A 286 22.79 8.94 0.86
C LEU A 286 24.27 9.02 1.26
N LEU A 287 25.00 7.88 1.22
CA LEU A 287 26.42 7.86 1.53
C LEU A 287 27.24 8.72 0.57
N MET A 288 26.92 8.70 -0.73
CA MET A 288 27.61 9.50 -1.73
C MET A 288 27.36 11.01 -1.56
N PHE A 289 26.12 11.43 -1.28
CA PHE A 289 25.80 12.83 -0.99
C PHE A 289 26.46 13.31 0.31
N ALA A 290 26.50 12.47 1.35
CA ALA A 290 27.18 12.80 2.61
C ALA A 290 28.70 12.94 2.44
N LEU A 291 29.32 12.06 1.63
CA LEU A 291 30.74 12.15 1.24
C LEU A 291 31.05 13.38 0.39
N GLU A 292 30.12 13.80 -0.47
CA GLU A 292 30.29 14.98 -1.33
C GLU A 292 30.24 16.27 -0.50
N GLU A 293 29.25 16.41 0.38
CA GLU A 293 29.11 17.60 1.21
C GLU A 293 30.26 17.76 2.21
N GLU A 294 30.62 16.72 2.97
CA GLU A 294 31.78 16.74 3.90
C GLU A 294 33.10 17.08 3.17
N LYS A 295 33.25 16.67 1.90
CA LYS A 295 34.42 17.03 1.08
C LYS A 295 34.37 18.47 0.54
N ARG A 296 33.18 19.04 0.37
CA ARG A 296 32.97 20.41 -0.13
C ARG A 296 33.03 21.45 0.99
N MET A 297 32.49 21.11 2.15
CA MET A 297 32.42 21.94 3.36
C MET A 297 32.34 20.99 4.57
N PRO A 298 33.42 20.84 5.35
CA PRO A 298 33.42 19.94 6.51
C PRO A 298 32.38 20.32 7.55
N PHE A 299 31.64 19.33 8.06
CA PHE A 299 30.49 19.54 8.94
C PHE A 299 30.88 20.12 10.30
N ILE A 300 30.15 21.16 10.71
CA ILE A 300 30.28 21.82 12.01
C ILE A 300 29.30 21.19 13.01
N GLN A 301 29.69 21.16 14.29
CA GLN A 301 28.87 20.61 15.35
C GLN A 301 27.52 21.34 15.46
N GLY A 302 26.42 20.63 15.17
CA GLY A 302 25.04 21.10 15.36
C GLY A 302 24.24 21.36 14.08
N GLU A 303 24.85 21.29 12.90
CA GLU A 303 24.18 21.59 11.61
C GLU A 303 23.07 20.58 11.24
N GLY A 304 23.12 19.37 11.80
CA GLY A 304 22.20 18.28 11.52
C GLY A 304 22.68 17.36 10.38
N PRO A 305 21.91 16.32 10.04
CA PRO A 305 22.28 15.35 9.02
C PRO A 305 22.04 15.89 7.60
N VAL A 306 22.83 15.41 6.64
CA VAL A 306 22.58 15.53 5.18
C VAL A 306 21.32 14.77 4.78
N GLY A 307 21.07 13.61 5.42
CA GLY A 307 19.87 12.83 5.15
C GLY A 307 19.50 11.78 6.19
N ILE A 308 18.26 11.31 6.08
CA ILE A 308 17.60 10.43 7.05
C ILE A 308 16.96 9.25 6.33
N ILE A 309 17.07 8.05 6.91
CA ILE A 309 16.28 6.87 6.54
C ILE A 309 15.35 6.55 7.71
N VAL A 310 14.05 6.46 7.44
CA VAL A 310 13.02 6.07 8.40
C VAL A 310 12.53 4.66 8.06
N CYS A 311 12.50 3.78 9.07
CA CYS A 311 12.05 2.39 8.96
C CYS A 311 10.94 2.09 9.99
N PRO A 312 9.94 1.25 9.69
CA PRO A 312 8.86 0.90 10.61
C PRO A 312 9.32 0.16 11.88
N SER A 313 10.33 -0.72 11.78
CA SER A 313 10.80 -1.54 12.91
C SER A 313 12.21 -1.18 13.36
N ARG A 314 12.48 -1.41 14.66
CA ARG A 314 13.79 -1.17 15.28
C ARG A 314 14.88 -2.04 14.67
N GLU A 315 14.50 -3.24 14.25
CA GLU A 315 15.41 -4.25 13.72
C GLU A 315 15.79 -3.95 12.27
N LEU A 316 14.85 -3.48 11.43
CA LEU A 316 15.15 -2.98 10.09
C LEU A 316 15.99 -1.71 10.15
N ALA A 317 15.69 -0.80 11.08
CA ALA A 317 16.50 0.39 11.32
C ALA A 317 17.95 0.03 11.72
N ARG A 318 18.15 -0.94 12.63
CA ARG A 318 19.49 -1.40 13.00
C ARG A 318 20.21 -2.06 11.82
N GLN A 319 19.56 -2.96 11.08
CA GLN A 319 20.18 -3.59 9.90
C GLN A 319 20.62 -2.57 8.84
N THR A 320 19.76 -1.59 8.54
CA THR A 320 20.06 -0.51 7.59
C THR A 320 21.21 0.37 8.09
N PHE A 321 21.26 0.67 9.40
CA PHE A 321 22.37 1.36 10.03
C PHE A 321 23.69 0.57 9.95
N ASP A 322 23.69 -0.72 10.31
CA ASP A 322 24.89 -1.57 10.30
C ASP A 322 25.49 -1.64 8.90
N GLY A 323 24.66 -1.84 7.87
CA GLY A 323 25.09 -1.86 6.47
C GLY A 323 25.60 -0.50 5.96
N LEU A 324 24.99 0.61 6.39
CA LEU A 324 25.42 1.96 6.04
C LEU A 324 26.75 2.33 6.73
N ALA A 325 26.91 1.96 8.00
CA ALA A 325 28.12 2.18 8.79
C ALA A 325 29.30 1.37 8.25
N GLU A 326 29.10 0.11 7.85
CA GLU A 326 30.12 -0.72 7.20
C GLU A 326 30.63 -0.04 5.91
N MET A 327 29.73 0.44 5.05
CA MET A 327 30.11 1.13 3.81
C MET A 327 30.84 2.46 4.09
N ALA A 328 30.41 3.24 5.09
CA ALA A 328 31.08 4.48 5.48
C ALA A 328 32.51 4.22 6.02
N GLN A 329 32.69 3.20 6.86
CA GLN A 329 33.99 2.80 7.39
C GLN A 329 34.95 2.34 6.28
N LEU A 330 34.46 1.58 5.30
CA LEU A 330 35.23 1.14 4.14
C LEU A 330 35.63 2.29 3.21
N MET A 331 34.80 3.32 3.10
CA MET A 331 35.15 4.54 2.37
C MET A 331 36.24 5.34 3.08
N ALA A 332 36.18 5.46 4.41
CA ALA A 332 37.25 6.08 5.20
C ALA A 332 38.59 5.30 5.08
N GLN A 333 38.56 3.97 5.17
CA GLN A 333 39.72 3.10 4.91
C GLN A 333 40.26 3.26 3.47
N GLY A 334 39.39 3.59 2.52
CA GLY A 334 39.72 3.89 1.14
C GLY A 334 40.27 5.30 0.88
N GLY A 335 40.53 6.10 1.91
CA GLY A 335 41.09 7.45 1.78
C GLY A 335 40.07 8.58 1.51
N TYR A 336 38.79 8.35 1.82
CA TYR A 336 37.73 9.37 1.77
C TYR A 336 37.44 9.92 3.19
N PRO A 337 36.70 11.04 3.34
CA PRO A 337 36.36 11.60 4.65
C PRO A 337 35.59 10.64 5.58
N GLU A 338 35.73 10.82 6.91
CA GLU A 338 35.05 10.02 7.96
C GLU A 338 33.56 10.40 8.06
N VAL A 339 32.71 9.88 7.18
CA VAL A 339 31.26 10.08 7.26
C VAL A 339 30.69 9.23 8.41
N ARG A 340 29.86 9.86 9.26
CA ARG A 340 29.35 9.31 10.53
C ARG A 340 27.83 9.17 10.51
N ALA A 341 27.32 8.05 11.03
CA ALA A 341 25.89 7.74 11.10
C ALA A 341 25.38 7.69 12.56
N LEU A 342 24.07 7.89 12.76
CA LEU A 342 23.39 7.81 14.06
C LEU A 342 22.15 6.88 13.98
N LEU A 343 21.92 6.06 15.02
CA LEU A 343 20.81 5.10 15.09
C LEU A 343 19.74 5.52 16.12
N CYS A 344 18.68 6.18 15.65
CA CYS A 344 17.64 6.75 16.50
C CYS A 344 16.45 5.77 16.69
N ILE A 345 16.63 4.75 17.53
CA ILE A 345 15.58 3.78 17.87
C ILE A 345 15.24 3.75 19.36
N GLY A 346 14.02 3.34 19.69
CA GLY A 346 13.59 3.13 21.08
C GLY A 346 14.34 1.97 21.74
N GLY A 347 14.64 2.09 23.03
CA GLY A 347 15.35 1.07 23.82
C GLY A 347 16.87 1.21 23.87
N ILE A 348 17.49 2.06 23.04
CA ILE A 348 18.92 2.40 23.18
C ILE A 348 19.10 3.57 24.15
N ASN A 349 20.12 3.46 25.00
CA ASN A 349 20.56 4.50 25.93
C ASN A 349 21.20 5.68 25.17
N MET A 350 20.60 6.86 25.28
CA MET A 350 21.09 8.07 24.58
C MET A 350 22.48 8.51 25.08
N SER A 351 22.89 8.12 26.29
CA SER A 351 24.21 8.46 26.85
C SER A 351 25.35 7.92 25.98
N GLU A 352 25.22 6.68 25.51
CA GLU A 352 26.22 6.00 24.65
C GLU A 352 26.36 6.71 23.29
N GLN A 353 25.28 7.30 22.78
CA GLN A 353 25.29 8.07 21.52
C GLN A 353 25.76 9.51 21.69
N GLY A 354 25.93 10.01 22.92
CA GLY A 354 26.37 11.38 23.20
C GLY A 354 27.72 11.74 22.56
N HIS A 355 28.63 10.77 22.44
CA HIS A 355 29.92 10.94 21.76
C HIS A 355 29.81 11.06 20.23
N ILE A 356 28.77 10.48 19.61
CA ILE A 356 28.49 10.65 18.17
C ILE A 356 27.82 12.00 17.94
N MET A 357 26.88 12.37 18.80
CA MET A 357 26.21 13.67 18.74
C MET A 357 27.19 14.85 18.94
N SER A 358 28.20 14.73 19.80
CA SER A 358 29.20 15.79 20.00
C SER A 358 30.22 15.88 18.87
N ARG A 359 30.59 14.77 18.21
CA ARG A 359 31.45 14.77 17.00
C ARG A 359 30.69 15.16 15.72
N GLY A 360 29.38 15.36 15.78
CA GLY A 360 28.52 15.55 14.61
C GLY A 360 28.33 14.29 13.77
N PHE A 361 27.22 14.22 13.02
CA PHE A 361 26.83 13.08 12.21
C PHE A 361 26.14 13.56 10.93
N HIS A 362 26.31 12.81 9.85
CA HIS A 362 25.87 13.20 8.50
C HIS A 362 24.60 12.45 8.09
N MET A 363 24.35 11.28 8.68
CA MET A 363 23.29 10.35 8.28
C MET A 363 22.57 9.86 9.53
N VAL A 364 21.23 9.74 9.48
CA VAL A 364 20.43 9.14 10.55
C VAL A 364 19.64 7.96 10.01
N VAL A 365 19.55 6.89 10.79
CA VAL A 365 18.60 5.79 10.56
C VAL A 365 17.70 5.67 11.79
N ALA A 366 16.38 5.68 11.62
CA ALA A 366 15.45 5.88 12.74
C ALA A 366 14.12 5.13 12.61
N THR A 367 13.44 4.97 13.74
CA THR A 367 12.00 4.63 13.81
C THR A 367 11.17 5.90 14.09
N PRO A 368 10.00 6.10 13.43
CA PRO A 368 9.21 7.36 13.44
C PRO A 368 9.13 8.07 14.80
N GLY A 369 8.37 7.57 15.77
CA GLY A 369 8.18 8.25 17.07
C GLY A 369 9.46 8.54 17.86
N ARG A 370 10.58 7.83 17.63
CA ARG A 370 11.88 8.17 18.24
C ARG A 370 12.60 9.29 17.51
N LEU A 371 12.44 9.40 16.18
CA LEU A 371 12.92 10.56 15.43
C LEU A 371 12.15 11.82 15.86
N GLN A 372 10.82 11.74 15.93
CA GLN A 372 9.97 12.83 16.42
C GLN A 372 10.37 13.28 17.83
N ASP A 373 10.49 12.35 18.79
CA ASP A 373 10.95 12.64 20.17
C ASP A 373 12.29 13.41 20.23
N MET A 374 13.23 13.12 19.34
CA MET A 374 14.51 13.83 19.27
C MET A 374 14.40 15.22 18.64
N LEU A 375 13.52 15.39 17.65
CA LEU A 375 13.27 16.68 16.98
C LEU A 375 12.48 17.65 17.87
N GLU A 376 11.43 17.17 18.54
CA GLU A 376 10.65 17.94 19.52
C GLU A 376 11.54 18.43 20.68
N LYS A 377 12.39 17.54 21.21
CA LYS A 377 13.38 17.86 22.26
C LYS A 377 14.62 18.61 21.72
N ARG A 378 14.56 19.07 20.46
CA ARG A 378 15.59 19.85 19.75
C ARG A 378 17.01 19.29 19.92
N LYS A 379 17.15 17.97 19.87
CA LYS A 379 18.44 17.27 20.02
C LYS A 379 19.36 17.44 18.80
N PHE A 380 18.78 17.70 17.64
CA PHE A 380 19.42 18.20 16.43
C PHE A 380 18.37 18.88 15.54
N GLY A 381 18.80 19.65 14.53
CA GLY A 381 17.92 20.28 13.54
C GLY A 381 17.93 19.55 12.19
N LEU A 382 16.98 19.89 11.30
CA LEU A 382 16.90 19.37 9.93
C LEU A 382 17.28 20.40 8.85
N ALA A 383 17.91 21.52 9.22
CA ALA A 383 18.22 22.60 8.28
C ALA A 383 19.16 22.17 7.14
N GLY A 384 20.15 21.31 7.43
CA GLY A 384 21.04 20.73 6.42
C GLY A 384 20.47 19.51 5.66
N CYS A 385 19.26 19.06 5.98
CA CYS A 385 18.75 17.75 5.56
C CYS A 385 18.08 17.81 4.18
N LYS A 386 18.78 17.28 3.17
CA LYS A 386 18.41 17.32 1.74
C LYS A 386 17.86 16.00 1.21
N PHE A 387 17.97 14.92 1.97
CA PHE A 387 17.59 13.57 1.55
C PHE A 387 16.78 12.86 2.63
N LEU A 388 15.57 12.41 2.29
CA LEU A 388 14.71 11.61 3.15
C LEU A 388 14.32 10.31 2.45
N CYS A 389 14.50 9.18 3.13
CA CYS A 389 14.02 7.88 2.67
C CYS A 389 13.01 7.31 3.66
N LEU A 390 11.88 6.84 3.14
CA LEU A 390 10.85 6.09 3.86
C LEU A 390 10.90 4.64 3.35
N ASP A 391 11.49 3.70 4.11
CA ASP A 391 11.53 2.28 3.73
C ASP A 391 10.39 1.49 4.40
N GLU A 392 9.86 0.50 3.67
CA GLU A 392 8.63 -0.25 4.01
C GLU A 392 7.49 0.70 4.47
N ALA A 393 7.22 1.72 3.65
CA ALA A 393 6.22 2.75 3.91
C ALA A 393 4.80 2.19 4.11
N ASP A 394 4.47 1.09 3.43
CA ASP A 394 3.28 0.28 3.68
C ASP A 394 3.09 -0.03 5.17
N ARG A 395 4.14 -0.55 5.79
CA ARG A 395 4.11 -0.97 7.20
C ARG A 395 4.12 0.20 8.16
N MET A 396 4.67 1.36 7.76
CA MET A 396 4.57 2.57 8.60
C MET A 396 3.13 3.06 8.70
N ILE A 397 2.35 3.02 7.60
CA ILE A 397 0.93 3.36 7.63
C ILE A 397 0.13 2.28 8.39
N ASP A 398 0.37 0.99 8.14
CA ASP A 398 -0.34 -0.11 8.82
C ASP A 398 -0.10 -0.13 10.34
N MET A 399 1.09 0.27 10.79
CA MET A 399 1.43 0.39 12.22
C MET A 399 0.94 1.69 12.87
N GLY A 400 0.30 2.58 12.11
CA GLY A 400 -0.25 3.84 12.62
C GLY A 400 0.76 4.99 12.74
N PHE A 401 1.97 4.87 12.18
CA PHE A 401 2.97 5.95 12.16
C PHE A 401 2.71 7.03 11.08
N GLU A 402 1.52 7.06 10.48
CA GLU A 402 1.11 8.05 9.48
C GLU A 402 1.26 9.48 10.03
N ASP A 403 0.75 9.72 11.24
CA ASP A 403 0.85 11.02 11.93
C ASP A 403 2.28 11.34 12.39
N ASP A 404 3.02 10.35 12.91
CA ASP A 404 4.44 10.53 13.30
C ASP A 404 5.28 11.03 12.12
N VAL A 405 5.13 10.40 10.94
CA VAL A 405 5.84 10.81 9.73
C VAL A 405 5.34 12.17 9.24
N ARG A 406 4.04 12.46 9.34
CA ARG A 406 3.46 13.81 9.09
C ARG A 406 4.13 14.89 9.95
N ASN A 407 4.33 14.62 11.23
CA ASN A 407 5.01 15.52 12.17
C ASN A 407 6.49 15.69 11.79
N ILE A 408 7.20 14.61 11.47
CA ILE A 408 8.60 14.64 11.03
C ILE A 408 8.78 15.52 9.78
N MET A 409 7.86 15.42 8.79
CA MET A 409 7.89 16.28 7.59
C MET A 409 7.79 17.78 7.93
N SER A 410 7.05 18.15 8.99
CA SER A 410 6.85 19.55 9.39
C SER A 410 8.11 20.25 9.92
N PHE A 411 9.12 19.49 10.37
CA PHE A 411 10.40 20.03 10.88
C PHE A 411 11.40 20.41 9.77
N PHE A 412 11.14 20.03 8.52
CA PHE A 412 11.94 20.48 7.38
C PHE A 412 11.62 21.95 7.06
N LYS A 413 12.63 22.68 6.57
CA LYS A 413 12.56 24.13 6.30
C LYS A 413 12.87 24.49 4.84
N HIS A 414 13.39 23.53 4.09
CA HIS A 414 13.98 23.69 2.78
C HIS A 414 13.68 22.46 1.93
N GLN A 415 13.77 22.63 0.60
CA GLN A 415 13.61 21.54 -0.36
C GLN A 415 14.52 20.35 -0.04
N ARG A 416 13.90 19.18 0.01
CA ARG A 416 14.53 17.86 0.16
C ARG A 416 14.14 16.99 -1.03
N GLN A 417 14.98 16.04 -1.38
CA GLN A 417 14.61 14.86 -2.14
C GLN A 417 13.97 13.83 -1.19
N THR A 418 12.82 13.28 -1.56
CA THR A 418 12.13 12.23 -0.80
C THR A 418 12.00 10.94 -1.63
N LEU A 419 12.51 9.83 -1.10
CA LEU A 419 12.33 8.50 -1.67
C LEU A 419 11.38 7.68 -0.80
N LEU A 420 10.31 7.14 -1.39
CA LEU A 420 9.35 6.26 -0.73
C LEU A 420 9.50 4.85 -1.30
N PHE A 421 9.85 3.89 -0.46
CA PHE A 421 9.94 2.48 -0.82
C PHE A 421 8.84 1.68 -0.14
N SER A 422 8.15 0.87 -0.92
CA SER A 422 7.05 0.01 -0.46
C SER A 422 7.12 -1.34 -1.16
N ALA A 423 6.46 -2.36 -0.60
CA ALA A 423 6.21 -3.60 -1.32
C ALA A 423 4.89 -3.56 -2.12
N THR A 424 3.93 -2.75 -1.69
CA THR A 424 2.56 -2.68 -2.23
C THR A 424 2.14 -1.23 -2.43
N MET A 425 0.98 -0.99 -3.06
CA MET A 425 0.48 0.37 -3.31
C MET A 425 -1.06 0.48 -3.19
N PRO A 426 -1.70 0.03 -2.08
CA PRO A 426 -3.10 0.35 -1.79
C PRO A 426 -3.34 1.86 -1.73
N LYS A 427 -4.59 2.29 -1.95
CA LYS A 427 -4.94 3.71 -2.13
C LYS A 427 -4.44 4.62 -1.00
N ARG A 428 -4.48 4.16 0.25
CA ARG A 428 -4.00 4.95 1.41
C ARG A 428 -2.52 5.34 1.32
N ILE A 429 -1.66 4.49 0.72
CA ILE A 429 -0.26 4.83 0.45
C ILE A 429 -0.15 5.76 -0.76
N GLN A 430 -1.00 5.60 -1.79
CA GLN A 430 -1.03 6.53 -2.92
C GLN A 430 -1.40 7.94 -2.46
N ASP A 431 -2.46 8.07 -1.66
CA ASP A 431 -2.90 9.33 -1.06
C ASP A 431 -1.78 9.94 -0.20
N PHE A 432 -1.11 9.15 0.63
CA PHE A 432 0.05 9.60 1.42
C PHE A 432 1.25 10.02 0.54
N ALA A 433 1.57 9.26 -0.51
CA ALA A 433 2.70 9.53 -1.41
C ALA A 433 2.47 10.80 -2.25
N GLN A 434 1.24 11.04 -2.71
CA GLN A 434 0.82 12.29 -3.37
C GLN A 434 0.99 13.52 -2.46
N GLN A 435 0.83 13.34 -1.15
CA GLN A 435 1.05 14.40 -0.17
C GLN A 435 2.54 14.53 0.20
N ALA A 436 3.30 13.43 0.23
CA ALA A 436 4.68 13.40 0.73
C ALA A 436 5.76 13.78 -0.29
N LEU A 437 5.47 13.69 -1.60
CA LEU A 437 6.46 13.71 -2.69
C LEU A 437 6.15 14.78 -3.75
N VAL A 438 7.18 15.31 -4.42
CA VAL A 438 7.07 16.31 -5.48
C VAL A 438 7.43 15.72 -6.84
N GLN A 439 6.43 15.57 -7.73
CA GLN A 439 6.56 14.97 -9.07
C GLN A 439 7.46 13.70 -9.10
N PRO A 440 7.17 12.68 -8.26
CA PRO A 440 8.03 11.52 -8.10
C PRO A 440 8.06 10.65 -9.36
N ILE A 441 9.21 10.02 -9.62
CA ILE A 441 9.32 8.94 -10.59
C ILE A 441 8.88 7.64 -9.92
N VAL A 442 7.87 6.97 -10.46
CA VAL A 442 7.44 5.65 -9.99
C VAL A 442 8.31 4.60 -10.66
N VAL A 443 9.04 3.81 -9.88
CA VAL A 443 9.85 2.67 -10.35
C VAL A 443 9.26 1.40 -9.72
N ASN A 444 8.54 0.62 -10.52
CA ASN A 444 7.86 -0.59 -10.10
C ASN A 444 8.57 -1.83 -10.69
N VAL A 445 8.96 -2.77 -9.84
CA VAL A 445 9.86 -3.88 -10.20
C VAL A 445 9.19 -5.23 -9.94
N GLY A 446 8.83 -5.89 -11.04
CA GLY A 446 7.98 -7.08 -11.05
C GLY A 446 6.52 -6.76 -10.74
N ARG A 447 5.60 -7.64 -11.16
CA ARG A 447 4.22 -7.62 -10.65
C ARG A 447 4.19 -8.05 -9.18
N ALA A 448 3.12 -7.65 -8.48
CA ALA A 448 2.72 -8.24 -7.21
C ALA A 448 2.35 -9.72 -7.44
N GLY A 449 3.36 -10.60 -7.39
CA GLY A 449 3.28 -11.98 -7.86
C GLY A 449 4.60 -12.50 -8.44
N ALA A 450 5.53 -11.65 -8.86
CA ALA A 450 6.81 -12.10 -9.44
C ALA A 450 7.67 -12.92 -8.45
N ALA A 451 7.70 -12.54 -7.17
CA ALA A 451 8.37 -13.31 -6.11
C ALA A 451 7.74 -14.71 -5.88
N SER A 452 6.54 -14.96 -6.40
CA SER A 452 5.81 -16.23 -6.32
C SER A 452 6.33 -17.27 -7.33
N MET A 453 7.22 -16.88 -8.27
CA MET A 453 7.78 -17.77 -9.29
C MET A 453 8.97 -18.60 -8.77
N ASP A 454 9.82 -18.02 -7.92
CA ASP A 454 10.97 -18.70 -7.29
C ASP A 454 10.58 -19.50 -6.01
N ILE A 455 9.29 -19.53 -5.65
CA ILE A 455 8.79 -20.18 -4.43
C ILE A 455 7.73 -21.21 -4.79
N ILE A 456 8.00 -22.49 -4.53
CA ILE A 456 7.00 -23.56 -4.61
C ILE A 456 5.98 -23.36 -3.48
N GLN A 457 4.71 -23.17 -3.83
CA GLN A 457 3.66 -22.93 -2.83
C GLN A 457 2.75 -24.14 -2.68
N GLU A 458 2.76 -24.73 -1.47
CA GLU A 458 1.88 -25.80 -1.06
C GLU A 458 0.79 -25.24 -0.16
N VAL A 459 -0.47 -25.24 -0.64
CA VAL A 459 -1.61 -24.79 0.16
C VAL A 459 -2.42 -26.03 0.56
N GLU A 460 -2.40 -26.36 1.84
CA GLU A 460 -2.90 -27.62 2.38
C GLU A 460 -4.07 -27.34 3.35
N TYR A 461 -5.18 -28.07 3.20
CA TYR A 461 -6.36 -27.88 4.05
C TYR A 461 -6.23 -28.75 5.31
N VAL A 462 -6.12 -28.11 6.47
CA VAL A 462 -5.77 -28.76 7.74
C VAL A 462 -6.78 -28.38 8.83
N LYS A 463 -7.43 -29.38 9.43
CA LYS A 463 -8.30 -29.19 10.61
C LYS A 463 -7.48 -28.63 11.77
N GLN A 464 -8.04 -27.69 12.55
CA GLN A 464 -7.31 -27.01 13.62
C GLN A 464 -6.67 -27.97 14.64
N GLU A 465 -7.38 -29.04 15.01
CA GLU A 465 -6.90 -30.13 15.88
C GLU A 465 -5.66 -30.86 15.34
N ALA A 466 -5.55 -31.01 14.01
CA ALA A 466 -4.51 -31.78 13.36
C ALA A 466 -3.24 -30.97 13.09
N LYS A 467 -3.31 -29.63 13.08
CA LYS A 467 -2.20 -28.75 12.69
C LYS A 467 -0.89 -29.02 13.45
N MET A 468 -0.96 -29.31 14.76
CA MET A 468 0.22 -29.61 15.59
C MET A 468 0.98 -30.86 15.13
N VAL A 469 0.26 -31.93 14.78
CA VAL A 469 0.88 -33.17 14.31
C VAL A 469 1.40 -32.98 12.88
N TYR A 470 0.60 -32.33 12.03
CA TYR A 470 0.94 -32.10 10.63
C TYR A 470 2.11 -31.12 10.44
N LEU A 471 2.33 -30.20 11.38
CA LEU A 471 3.52 -29.34 11.43
C LEU A 471 4.82 -30.16 11.52
N LEU A 472 4.85 -31.26 12.27
CA LEU A 472 6.02 -32.14 12.37
C LEU A 472 6.29 -32.88 11.05
N GLU A 473 5.24 -33.29 10.35
CA GLU A 473 5.34 -33.90 9.01
C GLU A 473 5.86 -32.89 7.99
N CYS A 474 5.37 -31.65 8.04
CA CYS A 474 5.87 -30.55 7.20
C CYS A 474 7.34 -30.22 7.47
N LEU A 475 7.78 -30.24 8.73
CA LEU A 475 9.19 -30.04 9.09
C LEU A 475 10.12 -31.18 8.61
N GLN A 476 9.58 -32.34 8.21
CA GLN A 476 10.34 -33.43 7.59
C GLN A 476 10.46 -33.28 6.06
N LYS A 477 9.67 -32.39 5.42
CA LYS A 477 9.75 -32.13 3.96
C LYS A 477 11.08 -31.49 3.54
N THR A 478 11.77 -30.78 4.44
CA THR A 478 12.95 -29.93 4.11
C THR A 478 13.98 -29.88 5.24
N ALA A 479 15.25 -29.67 4.90
CA ALA A 479 16.29 -29.32 5.87
C ALA A 479 16.13 -27.88 6.40
N PRO A 480 16.58 -27.59 7.64
CA PRO A 480 16.60 -26.24 8.20
C PRO A 480 17.60 -25.31 7.46
N PRO A 481 17.49 -23.97 7.62
CA PRO A 481 16.61 -23.24 8.54
C PRO A 481 15.17 -23.04 8.02
N THR A 482 14.20 -23.14 8.95
CA THR A 482 12.75 -23.00 8.69
C THR A 482 12.13 -21.92 9.56
N ILE A 483 11.18 -21.14 9.00
CA ILE A 483 10.33 -20.22 9.79
C ILE A 483 8.88 -20.72 9.80
N ILE A 484 8.25 -20.64 10.97
CA ILE A 484 6.82 -20.90 11.17
C ILE A 484 6.11 -19.59 11.53
N PHE A 485 5.03 -19.25 10.84
CA PHE A 485 4.23 -18.04 11.08
C PHE A 485 2.86 -18.33 11.69
N SER A 486 2.51 -17.57 12.72
CA SER A 486 1.17 -17.51 13.32
C SER A 486 0.75 -16.04 13.57
N ASP A 487 -0.54 -15.78 13.70
CA ASP A 487 -1.09 -14.47 14.09
C ASP A 487 -1.14 -14.32 15.63
N ASN A 488 -1.39 -15.41 16.36
CA ASN A 488 -1.62 -15.37 17.81
C ASN A 488 -0.31 -15.59 18.60
N LYS A 489 0.05 -14.63 19.45
CA LYS A 489 1.25 -14.70 20.30
C LYS A 489 1.28 -15.90 21.25
N ASN A 490 0.12 -16.40 21.69
CA ASN A 490 0.04 -17.59 22.55
C ASN A 490 0.36 -18.85 21.71
N GLU A 491 -0.28 -18.98 20.54
CA GLU A 491 -0.02 -20.07 19.57
C GLU A 491 1.47 -20.13 19.17
N VAL A 492 2.15 -18.98 19.07
CA VAL A 492 3.61 -18.91 18.84
C VAL A 492 4.44 -19.55 19.97
N ASP A 493 4.06 -19.36 21.23
CA ASP A 493 4.73 -19.96 22.38
C ASP A 493 4.33 -21.45 22.55
N ASP A 494 3.06 -21.79 22.33
CA ASP A 494 2.55 -23.17 22.34
C ASP A 494 3.29 -24.04 21.30
N ILE A 495 3.49 -23.53 20.07
CA ILE A 495 4.29 -24.18 19.03
C ILE A 495 5.75 -24.35 19.49
N GLN A 496 6.35 -23.33 20.13
CA GLN A 496 7.74 -23.41 20.57
C GLN A 496 7.93 -24.51 21.63
N GLU A 497 7.07 -24.57 22.65
CA GLU A 497 7.13 -25.60 23.67
C GLU A 497 6.91 -27.00 23.07
N TYR A 498 5.91 -27.16 22.20
CA TYR A 498 5.65 -28.43 21.52
C TYR A 498 6.85 -28.92 20.69
N LEU A 499 7.53 -28.04 19.96
CA LEU A 499 8.72 -28.38 19.18
C LEU A 499 9.90 -28.79 20.09
N LEU A 500 10.14 -28.06 21.18
CA LEU A 500 11.17 -28.40 22.16
C LEU A 500 10.91 -29.75 22.83
N LEU A 501 9.65 -30.06 23.19
CA LEU A 501 9.24 -31.36 23.71
C LEU A 501 9.40 -32.52 22.69
N LYS A 502 9.48 -32.20 21.40
CA LYS A 502 9.81 -33.16 20.32
C LYS A 502 11.30 -33.23 19.98
N GLY A 503 12.15 -32.49 20.70
CA GLY A 503 13.59 -32.45 20.47
C GLY A 503 14.03 -31.56 19.30
N VAL A 504 13.14 -30.70 18.78
CA VAL A 504 13.46 -29.76 17.70
C VAL A 504 14.00 -28.45 18.29
N GLU A 505 15.13 -27.98 17.77
CA GLU A 505 15.84 -26.79 18.25
C GLU A 505 15.11 -25.47 17.86
N ALA A 506 14.02 -25.14 18.57
CA ALA A 506 13.14 -24.01 18.25
C ALA A 506 13.35 -22.75 19.14
N VAL A 507 13.06 -21.57 18.56
CA VAL A 507 12.95 -20.27 19.27
C VAL A 507 11.73 -19.46 18.82
N ALA A 508 11.13 -18.67 19.71
CA ALA A 508 9.97 -17.82 19.42
C ALA A 508 10.32 -16.32 19.29
N ILE A 509 9.59 -15.60 18.43
CA ILE A 509 9.60 -14.13 18.36
C ILE A 509 8.18 -13.55 18.21
N HIS A 510 7.72 -12.83 19.23
CA HIS A 510 6.45 -12.09 19.22
C HIS A 510 6.58 -10.79 20.04
N GLY A 511 5.61 -9.89 19.91
CA GLY A 511 5.62 -8.54 20.52
C GLY A 511 5.48 -8.49 22.05
N SER A 512 5.54 -9.63 22.76
CA SER A 512 5.60 -9.68 24.23
C SER A 512 6.89 -10.30 24.76
N LYS A 513 7.82 -10.74 23.90
CA LYS A 513 9.20 -11.03 24.30
C LYS A 513 9.96 -9.72 24.51
N THR A 514 10.91 -9.70 25.46
CA THR A 514 11.82 -8.57 25.68
C THR A 514 12.76 -8.35 24.50
N GLN A 515 13.41 -7.17 24.44
CA GLN A 515 14.36 -6.86 23.38
C GLN A 515 15.56 -7.84 23.38
N GLU A 516 16.05 -8.22 24.55
CA GLU A 516 17.18 -9.15 24.72
C GLU A 516 16.83 -10.56 24.25
N GLU A 517 15.63 -11.07 24.57
CA GLU A 517 15.13 -12.36 24.04
C GLU A 517 14.98 -12.33 22.52
N ARG A 518 14.44 -11.24 21.95
CA ARG A 518 14.29 -11.10 20.48
C ARG A 518 15.66 -11.08 19.80
N GLU A 519 16.62 -10.36 20.35
CA GLU A 519 17.99 -10.32 19.81
C GLU A 519 18.73 -11.66 19.98
N TYR A 520 18.52 -12.38 21.09
CA TYR A 520 19.02 -13.74 21.29
C TYR A 520 18.41 -14.73 20.29
N ALA A 521 17.10 -14.70 20.06
CA ALA A 521 16.41 -15.57 19.11
C ALA A 521 16.91 -15.33 17.68
N ILE A 522 16.94 -14.06 17.24
CA ILE A 522 17.44 -13.67 15.91
C ILE A 522 18.91 -14.11 15.73
N LYS A 523 19.76 -13.89 16.73
CA LYS A 523 21.18 -14.26 16.68
C LYS A 523 21.39 -15.77 16.67
N SER A 524 20.64 -16.52 17.47
CA SER A 524 20.74 -17.98 17.54
C SER A 524 20.29 -18.64 16.23
N PHE A 525 19.17 -18.18 15.65
CA PHE A 525 18.69 -18.62 14.35
C PHE A 525 19.68 -18.26 13.22
N LYS A 526 20.13 -16.99 13.14
CA LYS A 526 21.12 -16.54 12.15
C LYS A 526 22.50 -17.21 12.25
N THR A 527 22.83 -17.83 13.38
CA THR A 527 24.10 -18.57 13.56
C THR A 527 23.95 -20.09 13.41
N GLY A 528 22.77 -20.59 13.03
CA GLY A 528 22.52 -22.03 12.90
C GLY A 528 22.59 -22.79 14.24
N LYS A 529 22.35 -22.11 15.37
CA LYS A 529 22.22 -22.72 16.70
C LYS A 529 20.80 -23.15 17.03
N LYS A 530 19.84 -22.83 16.16
CA LYS A 530 18.42 -23.16 16.25
C LYS A 530 17.89 -23.35 14.83
N ASP A 531 17.31 -24.51 14.57
CA ASP A 531 16.86 -24.94 13.25
C ASP A 531 15.55 -24.26 12.83
N VAL A 532 14.71 -23.95 13.82
CA VAL A 532 13.36 -23.43 13.61
C VAL A 532 13.14 -22.15 14.38
N MET A 533 12.55 -21.14 13.73
CA MET A 533 12.02 -19.96 14.41
C MET A 533 10.51 -19.85 14.22
N VAL A 534 9.77 -19.84 15.32
CA VAL A 534 8.34 -19.52 15.35
C VAL A 534 8.19 -18.01 15.50
N ALA A 535 7.36 -17.38 14.68
CA ALA A 535 7.23 -15.93 14.67
C ALA A 535 5.79 -15.46 14.54
N SER A 536 5.44 -14.38 15.25
CA SER A 536 4.19 -13.69 14.96
C SER A 536 4.30 -12.87 13.66
N GLY A 537 3.19 -12.76 12.93
CA GLY A 537 3.11 -11.98 11.68
C GLY A 537 3.52 -10.51 11.84
N VAL A 538 3.40 -9.95 13.05
CA VAL A 538 3.87 -8.58 13.37
C VAL A 538 5.37 -8.55 13.69
N ALA A 539 5.87 -9.45 14.56
CA ALA A 539 7.22 -9.34 15.13
C ALA A 539 8.36 -9.78 14.19
N SER A 540 8.00 -10.35 13.04
CA SER A 540 8.88 -10.79 11.95
C SER A 540 9.03 -9.80 10.80
N LYS A 541 8.13 -8.80 10.70
CA LYS A 541 8.23 -7.75 9.68
C LYS A 541 9.51 -6.93 9.87
N GLY A 542 10.16 -6.60 8.75
CA GLY A 542 11.46 -5.92 8.73
C GLY A 542 12.66 -6.80 9.12
N LEU A 543 12.49 -8.08 9.47
CA LEU A 543 13.60 -9.00 9.69
C LEU A 543 14.09 -9.63 8.40
N ASP A 544 15.35 -9.38 8.08
CA ASP A 544 16.07 -10.09 7.02
C ASP A 544 16.78 -11.32 7.57
N PHE A 545 16.60 -12.45 6.90
CA PHE A 545 17.18 -13.74 7.25
C PHE A 545 17.85 -14.35 6.02
N SER A 546 19.01 -14.96 6.23
CA SER A 546 19.80 -15.57 5.15
C SER A 546 19.19 -16.90 4.71
N GLU A 547 18.66 -16.93 3.48
CA GLU A 547 18.39 -18.15 2.70
C GLU A 547 17.60 -19.26 3.44
N ILE A 548 16.48 -18.89 4.04
CA ILE A 548 15.50 -19.84 4.62
C ILE A 548 15.06 -20.84 3.54
N GLN A 549 15.08 -22.13 3.87
CA GLN A 549 14.69 -23.20 2.93
C GLN A 549 13.17 -23.36 2.87
N HIS A 550 12.50 -23.26 4.03
CA HIS A 550 11.07 -23.51 4.18
C HIS A 550 10.38 -22.43 5.01
N VAL A 551 9.22 -21.98 4.53
CA VAL A 551 8.29 -21.13 5.26
C VAL A 551 7.01 -21.92 5.51
N ILE A 552 6.55 -21.98 6.75
CA ILE A 552 5.30 -22.65 7.13
C ILE A 552 4.34 -21.61 7.71
N ASN A 553 3.30 -21.25 6.96
CA ASN A 553 2.22 -20.40 7.45
C ASN A 553 1.23 -21.30 8.22
N PHE A 554 1.42 -21.43 9.53
CA PHE A 554 0.60 -22.28 10.41
C PHE A 554 -0.83 -21.76 10.54
N THR A 555 -0.99 -20.44 10.46
CA THR A 555 -2.27 -19.75 10.39
C THR A 555 -2.19 -18.73 9.26
N MET A 556 -3.08 -18.86 8.27
CA MET A 556 -3.14 -17.98 7.10
C MET A 556 -3.32 -16.50 7.51
N PRO A 557 -2.52 -15.56 6.99
CA PRO A 557 -2.73 -14.13 7.21
C PRO A 557 -4.11 -13.68 6.72
N LYS A 558 -4.66 -12.64 7.37
CA LYS A 558 -5.94 -12.02 6.96
C LYS A 558 -5.82 -11.32 5.61
N GLU A 559 -4.64 -10.77 5.34
CA GLU A 559 -4.30 -9.93 4.18
C GLU A 559 -3.32 -10.66 3.25
N ILE A 560 -3.57 -10.62 1.94
CA ILE A 560 -2.76 -11.33 0.94
C ILE A 560 -1.36 -10.71 0.78
N GLU A 561 -1.24 -9.41 1.05
CA GLU A 561 0.01 -8.67 1.10
C GLU A 561 0.96 -9.24 2.18
N ASP A 562 0.42 -9.63 3.33
CA ASP A 562 1.20 -10.24 4.42
C ASP A 562 1.58 -11.70 4.13
N TYR A 563 0.73 -12.44 3.42
CA TYR A 563 1.09 -13.75 2.88
C TYR A 563 2.31 -13.65 1.95
N VAL A 564 2.30 -12.71 0.99
CA VAL A 564 3.45 -12.44 0.11
C VAL A 564 4.71 -12.06 0.90
N HIS A 565 4.57 -11.27 1.98
CA HIS A 565 5.68 -10.89 2.85
C HIS A 565 6.28 -12.04 3.67
N GLN A 566 5.46 -13.03 4.04
CA GLN A 566 5.86 -14.23 4.76
C GLN A 566 6.57 -15.22 3.83
N ILE A 567 5.97 -15.57 2.68
CA ILE A 567 6.61 -16.50 1.74
C ILE A 567 7.91 -15.90 1.18
N GLY A 568 7.96 -14.58 0.95
CA GLY A 568 9.15 -13.84 0.52
C GLY A 568 10.32 -13.78 1.53
N ARG A 569 10.30 -14.59 2.60
CA ARG A 569 11.49 -14.92 3.39
C ARG A 569 12.35 -16.03 2.73
N THR A 570 11.75 -16.93 1.94
CA THR A 570 12.45 -17.91 1.09
C THR A 570 12.47 -17.46 -0.38
N GLY A 571 12.95 -18.30 -1.31
CA GLY A 571 12.96 -18.02 -2.76
C GLY A 571 13.90 -16.90 -3.19
N ARG A 572 15.06 -16.75 -2.52
CA ARG A 572 15.95 -15.58 -2.71
C ARG A 572 17.20 -15.92 -3.51
N SER A 573 17.74 -14.91 -4.19
CA SER A 573 19.01 -14.96 -4.91
C SER A 573 19.11 -16.06 -5.99
N GLY A 574 17.98 -16.42 -6.61
CA GLY A 574 17.92 -17.46 -7.65
C GLY A 574 17.96 -18.90 -7.12
N LYS A 575 17.63 -19.11 -5.83
CA LYS A 575 17.35 -20.43 -5.25
C LYS A 575 15.85 -20.64 -5.10
N THR A 576 15.36 -21.81 -5.46
CA THR A 576 13.97 -22.21 -5.24
C THR A 576 13.67 -22.37 -3.75
N GLY A 577 12.65 -21.69 -3.25
CA GLY A 577 12.13 -21.85 -1.89
C GLY A 577 10.89 -22.75 -1.83
N ILE A 578 10.54 -23.23 -0.64
CA ILE A 578 9.23 -23.88 -0.39
C ILE A 578 8.45 -23.07 0.64
N ALA A 579 7.16 -22.84 0.36
CA ALA A 579 6.22 -22.22 1.28
C ALA A 579 4.96 -23.09 1.44
N THR A 580 4.81 -23.73 2.61
CA THR A 580 3.63 -24.52 2.97
C THR A 580 2.66 -23.66 3.78
N THR A 581 1.36 -23.74 3.54
CA THR A 581 0.34 -22.88 4.18
C THR A 581 -0.90 -23.66 4.57
N PHE A 582 -1.28 -23.58 5.84
CA PHE A 582 -2.42 -24.29 6.41
C PHE A 582 -3.70 -23.45 6.33
N VAL A 583 -4.66 -23.92 5.52
CA VAL A 583 -5.99 -23.32 5.38
C VAL A 583 -7.03 -24.12 6.16
N ASN A 584 -8.03 -23.43 6.74
CA ASN A 584 -9.14 -24.04 7.46
C ASN A 584 -10.46 -23.27 7.17
N MET A 585 -11.60 -23.76 7.66
CA MET A 585 -12.91 -23.10 7.48
C MET A 585 -13.05 -21.74 8.20
N GLN A 586 -12.06 -21.32 8.98
CA GLN A 586 -12.03 -20.02 9.66
C GLN A 586 -11.31 -18.94 8.82
N THR A 587 -10.69 -19.34 7.70
CA THR A 587 -10.02 -18.42 6.78
C THR A 587 -11.08 -17.70 5.94
N ALA A 588 -10.96 -16.37 5.80
CA ALA A 588 -11.95 -15.57 5.09
C ALA A 588 -11.98 -15.89 3.59
N GLU A 589 -13.17 -16.01 3.02
CA GLU A 589 -13.38 -16.43 1.62
C GLU A 589 -12.73 -15.48 0.60
N GLN A 590 -12.75 -14.16 0.85
CA GLN A 590 -12.01 -13.20 0.02
C GLN A 590 -10.51 -13.50 -0.01
N THR A 591 -9.89 -13.79 1.14
CA THR A 591 -8.45 -14.13 1.19
C THR A 591 -8.14 -15.43 0.45
N LEU A 592 -9.11 -16.36 0.35
CA LEU A 592 -9.00 -17.58 -0.45
C LEU A 592 -9.16 -17.32 -1.96
N LEU A 593 -10.02 -16.37 -2.36
CA LEU A 593 -10.12 -15.89 -3.75
C LEU A 593 -8.84 -15.16 -4.18
N ASP A 594 -8.36 -14.20 -3.39
CA ASP A 594 -7.11 -13.48 -3.65
C ASP A 594 -5.91 -14.46 -3.77
N LEU A 595 -5.86 -15.47 -2.90
CA LEU A 595 -4.86 -16.56 -2.96
C LEU A 595 -5.03 -17.44 -4.22
N LYS A 596 -6.26 -17.75 -4.64
CA LYS A 596 -6.54 -18.49 -5.88
C LYS A 596 -5.98 -17.76 -7.10
N TYR A 597 -6.21 -16.44 -7.21
CA TYR A 597 -5.67 -15.63 -8.29
C TYR A 597 -4.14 -15.52 -8.24
N LEU A 598 -3.54 -15.39 -7.05
CA LEU A 598 -2.09 -15.39 -6.88
C LEU A 598 -1.46 -16.71 -7.35
N LEU A 599 -2.01 -17.86 -6.96
CA LEU A 599 -1.53 -19.18 -7.41
C LEU A 599 -1.70 -19.38 -8.92
N MET A 600 -2.78 -18.86 -9.52
CA MET A 600 -3.01 -18.86 -10.97
C MET A 600 -1.95 -18.05 -11.72
N GLU A 601 -1.67 -16.80 -11.30
CA GLU A 601 -0.65 -15.96 -11.94
C GLU A 601 0.77 -16.55 -11.78
N ALA A 602 1.05 -17.12 -10.60
CA ALA A 602 2.31 -17.81 -10.31
C ALA A 602 2.46 -19.18 -10.98
N LYS A 603 1.42 -19.70 -11.66
CA LYS A 603 1.36 -21.04 -12.29
C LYS A 603 1.62 -22.20 -11.31
N GLN A 604 1.26 -22.00 -10.05
CA GLN A 604 1.44 -22.97 -8.96
C GLN A 604 0.34 -24.05 -8.99
N LYS A 605 0.53 -25.14 -8.25
CA LYS A 605 -0.46 -26.22 -8.14
C LYS A 605 -1.63 -25.81 -7.25
N ILE A 606 -2.73 -25.37 -7.87
CA ILE A 606 -3.96 -24.97 -7.16
C ILE A 606 -4.64 -26.20 -6.53
N PRO A 607 -4.93 -26.22 -5.22
CA PRO A 607 -5.69 -27.30 -4.59
C PRO A 607 -7.14 -27.40 -5.12
N PRO A 608 -7.73 -28.60 -5.21
CA PRO A 608 -9.11 -28.77 -5.68
C PRO A 608 -10.13 -27.93 -4.91
N PHE A 609 -9.93 -27.73 -3.59
CA PHE A 609 -10.84 -26.97 -2.74
C PHE A 609 -10.83 -25.45 -3.03
N LEU A 610 -9.75 -24.90 -3.61
CA LEU A 610 -9.74 -23.51 -4.08
C LEU A 610 -10.37 -23.39 -5.48
N LEU A 611 -10.23 -24.42 -6.31
CA LEU A 611 -10.89 -24.45 -7.63
C LEU A 611 -12.42 -24.41 -7.49
N SER A 612 -12.98 -25.11 -6.48
CA SER A 612 -14.42 -25.15 -6.18
C SER A 612 -15.02 -23.89 -5.54
N ILE A 613 -14.23 -22.88 -5.17
CA ILE A 613 -14.76 -21.58 -4.73
C ILE A 613 -15.15 -20.77 -5.98
N GLU A 614 -16.43 -20.49 -6.16
CA GLU A 614 -16.91 -19.65 -7.28
C GLU A 614 -16.62 -18.16 -6.99
N ASP A 615 -16.18 -17.41 -8.01
CA ASP A 615 -16.04 -15.95 -7.90
C ASP A 615 -17.34 -15.28 -8.35
N PRO A 616 -18.06 -14.54 -7.46
CA PRO A 616 -19.28 -13.82 -7.84
C PRO A 616 -19.04 -12.67 -8.84
N ASN A 617 -17.78 -12.30 -9.14
CA ASN A 617 -17.40 -11.27 -10.12
C ASN A 617 -16.66 -11.85 -11.35
N ALA A 618 -16.77 -13.16 -11.61
CA ALA A 618 -15.98 -13.88 -12.62
C ALA A 618 -16.04 -13.24 -14.02
N GLY A 619 -15.02 -12.43 -14.33
CA GLY A 619 -14.91 -11.70 -15.61
C GLY A 619 -14.11 -10.40 -15.52
N ASN A 620 -14.01 -9.77 -14.34
CA ASN A 620 -13.32 -8.49 -14.20
C ASN A 620 -11.92 -8.63 -13.59
N THR A 621 -10.91 -8.91 -14.42
CA THR A 621 -9.52 -9.15 -13.98
C THR A 621 -8.74 -7.90 -13.55
N SER A 622 -9.35 -6.72 -13.58
CA SER A 622 -8.77 -5.50 -13.00
C SER A 622 -8.94 -5.52 -11.47
N GLY A 623 -7.83 -5.63 -10.73
CA GLY A 623 -7.84 -5.59 -9.27
C GLY A 623 -8.47 -4.32 -8.69
N CYS A 624 -8.99 -4.41 -7.47
CA CYS A 624 -9.71 -3.33 -6.82
C CYS A 624 -8.80 -2.11 -6.54
N ALA A 625 -9.01 -1.00 -7.25
CA ALA A 625 -8.15 0.18 -7.14
C ALA A 625 -8.14 0.85 -5.75
N ASN A 626 -9.03 0.47 -4.83
CA ASN A 626 -9.05 0.96 -3.46
C ASN A 626 -8.07 0.20 -2.53
N CYS A 627 -8.00 -1.13 -2.64
CA CYS A 627 -7.19 -1.98 -1.75
C CYS A 627 -6.04 -2.74 -2.43
N GLY A 628 -6.04 -2.88 -3.76
CA GLY A 628 -5.10 -3.71 -4.52
C GLY A 628 -5.50 -5.19 -4.67
N GLY A 629 -6.54 -5.66 -3.98
CA GLY A 629 -7.00 -7.06 -3.98
C GLY A 629 -7.50 -7.55 -5.35
N LEU A 630 -7.32 -8.85 -5.61
CA LEU A 630 -7.62 -9.51 -6.87
C LEU A 630 -8.87 -10.40 -6.72
N GLY A 631 -9.98 -10.03 -7.38
CA GLY A 631 -11.24 -10.79 -7.35
C GLY A 631 -12.47 -10.03 -6.84
N HIS A 632 -12.39 -8.72 -6.61
CA HIS A 632 -13.56 -7.89 -6.29
C HIS A 632 -13.46 -6.48 -6.89
N SER A 633 -14.60 -5.83 -7.08
CA SER A 633 -14.69 -4.44 -7.54
C SER A 633 -14.64 -3.44 -6.38
N ILE A 634 -14.43 -2.14 -6.67
CA ILE A 634 -14.40 -1.07 -5.66
C ILE A 634 -15.71 -1.04 -4.83
N ALA A 635 -16.85 -1.35 -5.46
CA ALA A 635 -18.16 -1.34 -4.80
C ALA A 635 -18.29 -2.40 -3.70
N ASN A 636 -17.64 -3.56 -3.86
CA ASN A 636 -17.70 -4.70 -2.94
C ASN A 636 -16.41 -4.84 -2.11
N CYS A 637 -15.67 -3.75 -1.89
CA CYS A 637 -14.35 -3.78 -1.25
C CYS A 637 -14.45 -3.90 0.29
N PRO A 638 -13.98 -4.99 0.91
CA PRO A 638 -14.13 -5.19 2.37
C PRO A 638 -13.40 -4.12 3.20
N LYS A 639 -12.22 -3.69 2.75
CA LYS A 639 -11.46 -2.59 3.39
C LYS A 639 -12.20 -1.24 3.28
N LEU A 640 -13.12 -1.07 2.33
CA LEU A 640 -13.94 0.14 2.20
C LEU A 640 -15.12 0.09 3.18
N GLU A 641 -15.83 -1.03 3.28
CA GLU A 641 -16.84 -1.25 4.32
C GLU A 641 -16.26 -1.14 5.73
N GLU A 642 -15.13 -1.78 6.03
CA GLU A 642 -14.58 -1.76 7.39
C GLU A 642 -14.11 -0.35 7.79
N ASN A 643 -13.50 0.40 6.87
CA ASN A 643 -13.19 1.81 7.13
C ASN A 643 -14.46 2.63 7.36
N GLN A 644 -15.53 2.47 6.57
CA GLN A 644 -16.82 3.12 6.83
C GLN A 644 -17.37 2.76 8.23
N ARG A 645 -17.37 1.48 8.61
CA ARG A 645 -17.82 1.02 9.94
C ARG A 645 -16.97 1.64 11.07
N ARG A 646 -15.64 1.72 10.92
CA ARG A 646 -14.75 2.39 11.88
C ARG A 646 -15.00 3.90 11.96
N THR A 647 -15.19 4.59 10.84
CA THR A 647 -15.50 6.05 10.81
C THR A 647 -16.87 6.36 11.43
N VAL A 648 -17.88 5.51 11.20
CA VAL A 648 -19.21 5.63 11.82
C VAL A 648 -19.14 5.37 13.32
N ALA A 649 -18.44 4.32 13.76
CA ALA A 649 -18.24 4.04 15.20
C ALA A 649 -17.57 5.24 15.93
N GLY A 650 -16.56 5.86 15.30
CA GLY A 650 -15.93 7.07 15.81
C GLY A 650 -16.85 8.30 15.93
N HIS A 651 -17.90 8.38 15.11
CA HIS A 651 -18.90 9.46 15.20
C HIS A 651 -19.96 9.23 16.29
N VAL A 652 -20.27 7.98 16.63
CA VAL A 652 -21.28 7.66 17.66
C VAL A 652 -20.73 7.90 19.07
N GLY A 653 -19.44 7.62 19.32
CA GLY A 653 -18.81 7.83 20.63
C GLY A 653 -18.62 9.30 21.07
N GLY A 654 -18.94 10.28 20.22
CA GLY A 654 -18.68 11.70 20.46
C GLY A 654 -19.88 12.53 20.93
N ARG A 655 -21.04 11.92 21.22
CA ARG A 655 -22.28 12.62 21.60
C ARG A 655 -23.08 11.89 22.69
N ASP A 656 -22.58 11.89 23.93
CA ASP A 656 -23.44 11.90 25.14
C ASP A 656 -22.64 12.13 26.44
N THR A 657 -22.29 13.40 26.72
CA THR A 657 -22.14 13.96 28.08
C THR A 657 -22.23 15.49 28.00
N GLY A 658 -23.37 16.08 28.38
CA GLY A 658 -23.56 17.53 28.27
C GLY A 658 -25.00 17.99 28.56
N GLY A 659 -25.45 17.84 29.80
CA GLY A 659 -26.79 18.26 30.22
C GLY A 659 -26.93 18.35 31.74
N TYR A 660 -26.98 19.59 32.24
CA TYR A 660 -27.15 20.03 33.64
C TYR A 660 -25.95 19.81 34.57
#